data_AF-A0A5N6ZMU6-F1
#
_entry.id   AF-A0A5N6ZMU6-F1
#
_cell.length_a   1.000
_cell.length_b   1.000
_cell.length_c   1.000
_cell.angle_alpha   90.00
_cell.angle_beta   90.00
_cell.angle_gamma   90.00
#
_symmetry.space_group_name_H-M   'P 1'
#
loop_
_entity.id
_entity.type
_entity.pdbx_description
1 polymer ?
#
loop_
_entity_poly.entity_id
_entity_poly.type
_entity_poly.pdbx_seq_one_letter_code
_entity_poly.pdbx_strand_id
1 'polypeptide(L)'
;MRLSWSAWLLSPALLAVACYGVPYDEYILAPASRNLVPLEVLEVNGSVTNPSSLTQSSSGNATFDGPASVTFDFGRNIAGIVSLDIESSSTRNAFIGVTFTESSLWISSQACDATADSGLDSPLWFPVGRGPGTYTADKKQNRGAFRYMTLVTNTTAAVSVRNVQINYTAAPTQDLRAYTGYFHSNDELLNRVWYAGAYTNQICTIDPSTGNALPFLGIINSDSNITLPETDPWYSNYTISNGSSTLTDGAKRDRLIWPGDMSIALESVSVSTSDLYSVRTALETLLSQQKSDGRLPYASKPFRDTVSFTYHLHSLIGVSYYYRHSGDRDWLSKYWGQYQKGLQWALSSVDNTGLANITASSDWLRFGMGGHNIEANAILYFVLNEAQELSQAINNQNNANWTKIASGIKSAANKKLWDASNGLYKDNETTTLHPQDGNAWAIKANLTLSTNQSSTISSALSSRWGKYGAPAPEAADAVSPFIGGFELQAHFLANQPQKALDFIRLQWGFMLDDPRMTNSTFIEGYSTDGTLHYAPYTNDARVSHAHGWSTGPTAALSFFTAGLHLTGPAGATWRFTPQPGDLTSVDAGYTTGLGLFSTTFKRSNNGGYQELTFTTPQGTTGDVDLAGTEGTLVSANGERISLVKGTATGISGGSWKLDVASQ
;
A
#
# COMPACT_ATOMS: atom_id res chain seq x y z
N MET A 1 -23.18 -4.38 71.04
CA MET A 1 -23.64 -3.67 69.82
C MET A 1 -22.71 -2.48 69.61
N ARG A 2 -22.24 -2.28 68.37
CA ARG A 2 -21.22 -1.31 67.88
C ARG A 2 -19.78 -1.87 67.77
N LEU A 3 -19.50 -2.43 66.61
CA LEU A 3 -18.16 -2.61 66.04
C LEU A 3 -17.92 -1.43 65.08
N SER A 4 -16.81 -0.71 65.30
CA SER A 4 -16.34 0.40 64.46
C SER A 4 -15.63 -0.13 63.21
N TRP A 5 -16.08 0.30 62.04
CA TRP A 5 -15.40 0.08 60.77
C TRP A 5 -14.69 1.36 60.33
N SER A 6 -13.38 1.26 60.15
CA SER A 6 -12.52 2.31 59.60
C SER A 6 -12.47 2.14 58.07
N ALA A 7 -13.05 3.08 57.32
CA ALA A 7 -12.97 3.11 55.87
C ALA A 7 -11.70 3.87 55.43
N TRP A 8 -10.79 3.19 54.75
CA TRP A 8 -9.73 3.82 53.97
C TRP A 8 -10.24 4.08 52.56
N LEU A 9 -10.40 5.34 52.20
CA LEU A 9 -10.68 5.80 50.85
C LEU A 9 -9.37 5.73 50.03
N LEU A 10 -9.29 4.75 49.12
CA LEU A 10 -8.32 4.74 48.03
C LEU A 10 -8.87 5.62 46.89
N SER A 11 -8.30 6.81 46.73
CA SER A 11 -8.48 7.60 45.50
C SER A 11 -7.70 6.94 44.35
N PRO A 12 -8.32 6.68 43.19
CA PRO A 12 -7.57 6.28 42.01
C PRO A 12 -6.85 7.50 41.47
N ALA A 13 -5.51 7.45 41.46
CA ALA A 13 -4.71 8.39 40.69
C ALA A 13 -5.01 8.17 39.20
N LEU A 14 -5.76 9.10 38.61
CA LEU A 14 -5.86 9.25 37.17
C LEU A 14 -4.44 9.53 36.63
N LEU A 15 -3.81 8.51 36.05
CA LEU A 15 -2.72 8.70 35.11
C LEU A 15 -3.31 9.43 33.91
N ALA A 16 -3.13 10.75 33.88
CA ALA A 16 -3.31 11.54 32.68
C ALA A 16 -2.28 11.04 31.67
N VAL A 17 -2.71 10.18 30.74
CA VAL A 17 -1.98 9.94 29.51
C VAL A 17 -2.03 11.27 28.76
N ALA A 18 -0.97 12.05 28.87
CA ALA A 18 -0.78 13.19 27.98
C ALA A 18 -0.80 12.63 26.56
N CYS A 19 -1.84 12.96 25.81
CA CYS A 19 -2.00 12.61 24.41
C CYS A 19 -0.99 13.45 23.62
N TYR A 20 0.30 13.12 23.71
CA TYR A 20 1.29 13.64 22.79
C TYR A 20 0.96 13.06 21.41
N GLY A 21 0.88 13.93 20.40
CA GLY A 21 0.74 13.49 19.02
C GLY A 21 1.83 12.49 18.63
N VAL A 22 1.57 11.69 17.60
CA VAL A 22 2.59 10.82 17.03
C VAL A 22 3.83 11.63 16.66
N PRO A 23 5.06 11.13 16.91
CA PRO A 23 6.28 11.83 16.49
C PRO A 23 6.24 12.13 14.99
N TYR A 24 6.88 13.23 14.60
CA TYR A 24 7.07 13.62 13.19
C TYR A 24 5.75 13.88 12.44
N ASP A 25 4.77 14.49 13.12
CA ASP A 25 3.45 14.76 12.55
C ASP A 25 3.49 15.76 11.38
N GLU A 26 4.58 16.53 11.23
CA GLU A 26 4.85 17.38 10.08
C GLU A 26 4.92 16.61 8.75
N TYR A 27 5.24 15.31 8.77
CA TYR A 27 5.27 14.47 7.57
C TYR A 27 3.91 13.83 7.25
N ILE A 28 2.91 13.90 8.15
CA ILE A 28 1.59 13.31 7.91
C ILE A 28 0.87 14.13 6.84
N LEU A 29 0.69 13.51 5.68
CA LEU A 29 0.03 14.10 4.51
C LEU A 29 -1.49 14.14 4.62
N ALA A 30 -2.07 13.35 5.52
CA ALA A 30 -3.49 13.35 5.81
C ALA A 30 -3.99 14.74 6.24
N PRO A 31 -5.09 15.25 5.65
CA PRO A 31 -5.57 16.58 6.00
C PRO A 31 -6.11 16.62 7.44
N ALA A 32 -5.94 17.74 8.12
CA ALA A 32 -6.47 17.96 9.47
C ALA A 32 -8.00 18.17 9.51
N SER A 33 -8.63 18.34 8.35
CA SER A 33 -10.06 18.60 8.20
C SER A 33 -10.60 17.78 7.04
N ARG A 34 -11.84 17.31 7.14
CA ARG A 34 -12.55 16.73 6.00
C ARG A 34 -13.07 17.77 5.02
N ASN A 35 -13.17 19.03 5.43
CA ASN A 35 -13.55 20.13 4.56
C ASN A 35 -12.28 20.74 3.97
N LEU A 36 -12.02 20.45 2.70
CA LEU A 36 -10.86 20.96 1.97
C LEU A 36 -11.29 22.06 1.01
N VAL A 37 -10.41 23.03 0.82
CA VAL A 37 -10.53 24.04 -0.24
C VAL A 37 -9.20 24.07 -1.00
N PRO A 38 -9.19 24.52 -2.27
CA PRO A 38 -7.98 24.64 -3.08
C PRO A 38 -6.83 25.37 -2.37
N LEU A 39 -5.60 24.91 -2.58
CA LEU A 39 -4.41 25.57 -2.06
C LEU A 39 -4.07 26.79 -2.92
N GLU A 40 -4.01 26.61 -4.23
CA GLU A 40 -3.64 27.66 -5.17
C GLU A 40 -4.33 27.53 -6.54
N VAL A 41 -4.29 28.62 -7.30
CA VAL A 41 -4.69 28.64 -8.70
C VAL A 41 -3.48 28.30 -9.55
N LEU A 42 -3.58 27.20 -10.30
CA LEU A 42 -2.52 26.72 -11.19
C LEU A 42 -2.61 27.38 -12.57
N GLU A 43 -3.81 27.44 -13.15
CA GLU A 43 -4.04 27.94 -14.50
C GLU A 43 -5.40 28.66 -14.60
N VAL A 44 -5.46 29.71 -15.42
CA VAL A 44 -6.69 30.43 -15.78
C VAL A 44 -6.75 30.56 -17.29
N ASN A 45 -7.90 30.19 -17.88
CA ASN A 45 -8.17 30.35 -19.29
C ASN A 45 -9.49 31.10 -19.48
N GLY A 46 -9.57 31.99 -20.48
CA GLY A 46 -10.72 32.86 -20.70
C GLY A 46 -10.83 34.01 -19.69
N SER A 47 -12.03 34.58 -19.57
CA SER A 47 -12.29 35.75 -18.72
C SER A 47 -12.73 35.33 -17.32
N VAL A 48 -11.80 35.36 -16.36
CA VAL A 48 -12.10 35.10 -14.95
C VAL A 48 -11.57 36.25 -14.08
N THR A 49 -12.47 36.85 -13.30
CA THR A 49 -12.10 37.87 -12.30
C THR A 49 -11.88 37.22 -10.95
N ASN A 50 -10.80 37.59 -10.25
CA ASN A 50 -10.47 37.17 -8.89
C ASN A 50 -10.50 35.64 -8.64
N PRO A 51 -9.90 34.80 -9.51
CA PRO A 51 -9.93 33.34 -9.37
C PRO A 51 -9.31 32.87 -8.04
N SER A 52 -8.32 33.59 -7.52
CA SER A 52 -7.68 33.29 -6.24
C SER A 52 -8.61 33.40 -5.04
N SER A 53 -9.79 34.04 -5.17
CA SER A 53 -10.81 34.07 -4.11
C SER A 53 -11.39 32.71 -3.71
N LEU A 54 -11.14 31.68 -4.53
CA LEU A 54 -11.59 30.31 -4.29
C LEU A 54 -10.55 29.44 -3.58
N THR A 55 -9.46 30.02 -3.05
CA THR A 55 -8.40 29.29 -2.35
C THR A 55 -8.30 29.69 -0.87
N GLN A 56 -7.55 28.93 -0.06
CA GLN A 56 -7.47 29.01 1.41
C GLN A 56 -7.26 30.42 2.01
N SER A 57 -6.68 31.36 1.28
CA SER A 57 -6.12 32.61 1.83
C SER A 57 -6.85 33.88 1.39
N SER A 58 -8.08 33.77 0.92
CA SER A 58 -8.68 34.80 0.09
C SER A 58 -10.15 35.11 0.43
N SER A 59 -10.58 36.31 0.07
CA SER A 59 -11.95 36.79 0.30
C SER A 59 -12.55 37.34 -0.99
N GLY A 60 -13.86 37.21 -1.15
CA GLY A 60 -14.59 37.66 -2.33
C GLY A 60 -14.99 36.49 -3.20
N ASN A 61 -15.37 36.79 -4.45
CA ASN A 61 -15.95 35.81 -5.37
C ASN A 61 -15.17 35.79 -6.68
N ALA A 62 -15.07 34.62 -7.29
CA ALA A 62 -14.54 34.46 -8.63
C ALA A 62 -15.67 34.57 -9.64
N THR A 63 -15.51 35.41 -10.65
CA THR A 63 -16.54 35.59 -11.70
C THR A 63 -16.01 35.11 -13.03
N PHE A 64 -16.65 34.07 -13.56
CA PHE A 64 -16.42 33.52 -14.89
C PHE A 64 -17.34 34.25 -15.86
N ASP A 65 -16.80 34.93 -16.87
CA ASP A 65 -17.58 35.69 -17.86
C ASP A 65 -17.45 35.04 -19.25
N GLY A 66 -18.45 34.24 -19.61
CA GLY A 66 -18.42 33.45 -20.82
C GLY A 66 -17.61 32.16 -20.70
N PRO A 67 -17.14 31.59 -21.83
CA PRO A 67 -16.31 30.39 -21.80
C PRO A 67 -14.95 30.64 -21.12
N ALA A 68 -14.74 30.01 -19.98
CA ALA A 68 -13.55 30.20 -19.15
C ALA A 68 -13.30 28.99 -18.26
N SER A 69 -12.08 28.84 -17.74
CA SER A 69 -11.74 27.81 -16.77
C SER A 69 -10.69 28.26 -15.76
N VAL A 70 -10.74 27.68 -14.56
CA VAL A 70 -9.71 27.84 -13.52
C VAL A 70 -9.31 26.46 -13.03
N THR A 71 -8.04 26.12 -13.17
CA THR A 71 -7.45 24.90 -12.61
C THR A 71 -6.86 25.20 -11.24
N PHE A 72 -7.19 24.38 -10.27
CA PHE A 72 -6.69 24.44 -8.91
C PHE A 72 -5.72 23.30 -8.64
N ASP A 73 -4.67 23.59 -7.86
CA ASP A 73 -3.81 22.57 -7.24
C ASP A 73 -4.13 22.49 -5.75
N PHE A 74 -4.32 21.27 -5.24
CA PHE A 74 -4.50 20.99 -3.81
C PHE A 74 -3.17 20.73 -3.09
N GLY A 75 -2.04 20.75 -3.82
CA GLY A 75 -0.67 20.49 -3.35
C GLY A 75 -0.36 19.02 -3.09
N ARG A 76 -1.38 18.18 -3.00
CA ARG A 76 -1.31 16.73 -2.77
C ARG A 76 -2.54 16.05 -3.37
N ASN A 77 -2.43 14.75 -3.56
CA ASN A 77 -3.57 13.93 -3.95
C ASN A 77 -4.62 13.93 -2.83
N ILE A 78 -5.88 14.13 -3.17
CA ILE A 78 -7.04 14.10 -2.26
C ILE A 78 -8.17 13.29 -2.91
N ALA A 79 -9.25 12.99 -2.19
CA ALA A 79 -10.42 12.33 -2.76
C ALA A 79 -11.68 12.86 -2.09
N GLY A 80 -12.80 12.92 -2.80
CA GLY A 80 -14.05 13.35 -2.18
C GLY A 80 -15.13 13.91 -3.10
N ILE A 81 -16.13 14.50 -2.44
CA ILE A 81 -17.33 15.08 -3.07
C ILE A 81 -17.17 16.59 -3.16
N VAL A 82 -17.28 17.13 -4.38
CA VAL A 82 -17.20 18.57 -4.64
C VAL A 82 -18.53 19.27 -4.31
N SER A 83 -18.43 20.47 -3.76
CA SER A 83 -19.52 21.43 -3.57
C SER A 83 -19.08 22.82 -4.05
N LEU A 84 -19.98 23.50 -4.76
CA LEU A 84 -19.78 24.85 -5.28
C LEU A 84 -20.79 25.79 -4.63
N ASP A 85 -20.34 26.83 -3.96
CA ASP A 85 -21.23 27.90 -3.47
C ASP A 85 -21.33 29.00 -4.52
N ILE A 86 -22.51 29.16 -5.10
CA ILE A 86 -22.77 30.09 -6.19
C ILE A 86 -23.41 31.35 -5.62
N GLU A 87 -22.86 32.51 -5.97
CA GLU A 87 -23.48 33.79 -5.65
C GLU A 87 -24.56 34.17 -6.66
N SER A 88 -24.24 34.09 -7.95
CA SER A 88 -25.16 34.56 -8.99
C SER A 88 -24.82 33.97 -10.35
N SER A 89 -25.82 33.98 -11.24
CA SER A 89 -25.67 33.65 -12.65
C SER A 89 -26.46 34.64 -13.50
N SER A 90 -25.95 35.00 -14.67
CA SER A 90 -26.63 35.96 -15.56
C SER A 90 -27.86 35.40 -16.27
N THR A 91 -28.03 34.09 -16.30
CA THR A 91 -29.14 33.41 -17.00
C THR A 91 -29.62 32.15 -16.27
N ARG A 92 -30.86 31.74 -16.55
CA ARG A 92 -31.49 30.50 -16.06
C ARG A 92 -30.90 29.21 -16.65
N ASN A 93 -30.18 29.33 -17.77
CA ASN A 93 -29.53 28.20 -18.44
C ASN A 93 -28.03 28.10 -18.13
N ALA A 94 -27.55 28.80 -17.09
CA ALA A 94 -26.14 28.79 -16.72
C ALA A 94 -25.74 27.43 -16.13
N PHE A 95 -24.57 26.93 -16.54
CA PHE A 95 -23.92 25.75 -16.00
C PHE A 95 -22.47 26.07 -15.66
N ILE A 96 -21.97 25.38 -14.64
CA ILE A 96 -20.54 25.28 -14.34
C ILE A 96 -20.18 23.81 -14.22
N GLY A 97 -19.06 23.43 -14.82
CA GLY A 97 -18.54 22.08 -14.86
C GLY A 97 -17.33 21.93 -13.95
N VAL A 98 -17.04 20.70 -13.56
CA VAL A 98 -15.85 20.30 -12.81
C VAL A 98 -15.19 19.12 -13.50
N THR A 99 -13.87 19.19 -13.70
CA THR A 99 -13.03 18.05 -14.11
C THR A 99 -11.94 17.78 -13.07
N PHE A 100 -11.42 16.55 -13.06
CA PHE A 100 -10.45 16.08 -12.08
C PHE A 100 -9.29 15.34 -12.74
N THR A 101 -8.08 15.43 -12.18
CA THR A 101 -6.96 14.57 -12.56
C THR A 101 -5.95 14.41 -11.42
N GLU A 102 -5.30 13.25 -11.34
CA GLU A 102 -4.17 13.04 -10.41
C GLU A 102 -2.87 13.67 -10.92
N SER A 103 -2.61 13.65 -12.22
CA SER A 103 -1.39 14.19 -12.83
C SER A 103 -1.64 15.48 -13.59
N SER A 104 -0.61 16.33 -13.64
CA SER A 104 -0.60 17.56 -14.43
C SER A 104 -0.69 17.29 -15.95
N LEU A 105 -0.36 16.09 -16.42
CA LEU A 105 -0.43 15.73 -17.84
C LEU A 105 -1.85 15.70 -18.43
N TRP A 106 -2.85 15.43 -17.60
CA TRP A 106 -4.25 15.25 -18.03
C TRP A 106 -5.18 16.36 -17.52
N ILE A 107 -4.63 17.52 -17.14
CA ILE A 107 -5.44 18.71 -16.84
C ILE A 107 -6.21 19.10 -18.10
N SER A 108 -7.53 19.19 -17.98
CA SER A 108 -8.41 19.46 -19.12
C SER A 108 -9.69 20.15 -18.67
N SER A 109 -10.16 21.14 -19.42
CA SER A 109 -11.48 21.74 -19.26
C SER A 109 -12.60 20.94 -19.93
N GLN A 110 -12.26 19.88 -20.67
CA GLN A 110 -13.22 19.09 -21.45
C GLN A 110 -13.59 17.75 -20.82
N ALA A 111 -12.69 17.15 -20.04
CA ALA A 111 -12.88 15.83 -19.42
C ALA A 111 -11.99 15.64 -18.18
N CYS A 112 -12.31 14.66 -17.35
CA CYS A 112 -11.43 14.19 -16.28
C CYS A 112 -10.44 13.15 -16.80
N ASP A 113 -9.42 12.81 -16.01
CA ASP A 113 -8.62 11.61 -16.26
C ASP A 113 -9.47 10.33 -16.18
N ALA A 114 -8.99 9.24 -16.77
CA ALA A 114 -9.84 8.11 -17.12
C ALA A 114 -10.00 7.09 -15.99
N THR A 115 -11.16 6.42 -15.98
CA THR A 115 -11.38 5.20 -15.19
C THR A 115 -11.61 3.94 -16.04
N ALA A 116 -11.98 4.09 -17.31
CA ALA A 116 -12.21 3.00 -18.26
C ALA A 116 -10.98 2.69 -19.15
N ASP A 117 -11.03 1.55 -19.86
CA ASP A 117 -9.92 1.04 -20.69
C ASP A 117 -9.55 1.96 -21.87
N SER A 118 -10.47 2.80 -22.33
CA SER A 118 -10.29 3.83 -23.36
C SER A 118 -11.14 5.05 -23.02
N GLY A 119 -10.87 6.18 -23.67
CA GLY A 119 -11.62 7.41 -23.47
C GLY A 119 -11.23 8.18 -22.20
N LEU A 120 -11.96 9.26 -21.92
CA LEU A 120 -11.79 10.12 -20.75
C LEU A 120 -13.12 10.29 -20.04
N ASP A 121 -13.07 10.43 -18.73
CA ASP A 121 -14.27 10.51 -17.88
C ASP A 121 -15.02 11.84 -18.07
N SER A 122 -16.35 11.80 -18.11
CA SER A 122 -17.18 12.99 -18.30
C SER A 122 -17.01 14.03 -17.17
N PRO A 123 -17.04 15.36 -17.49
CA PRO A 123 -17.13 16.41 -16.49
C PRO A 123 -18.43 16.34 -15.67
N LEU A 124 -18.38 16.87 -14.44
CA LEU A 124 -19.58 17.03 -13.60
C LEU A 124 -20.19 18.41 -13.81
N TRP A 125 -21.41 18.47 -14.36
CA TRP A 125 -22.09 19.72 -14.67
C TRP A 125 -23.17 20.09 -13.64
N PHE A 126 -23.13 21.33 -13.15
CA PHE A 126 -24.08 21.87 -12.19
C PHE A 126 -25.00 22.92 -12.84
N PRO A 127 -26.33 22.76 -12.80
CA PRO A 127 -27.30 23.74 -13.34
C PRO A 127 -27.48 24.93 -12.39
N VAL A 128 -26.55 25.88 -12.44
CA VAL A 128 -26.47 27.02 -11.51
C VAL A 128 -27.45 28.17 -11.82
N GLY A 129 -28.15 28.10 -12.96
CA GLY A 129 -29.18 29.07 -13.33
C GLY A 129 -30.40 29.16 -12.37
N ARG A 130 -30.49 28.30 -11.36
CA ARG A 130 -31.56 28.35 -10.34
C ARG A 130 -31.38 29.51 -9.36
N GLY A 131 -30.17 30.05 -9.24
CA GLY A 131 -29.85 31.20 -8.40
C GLY A 131 -28.77 30.88 -7.36
N PRO A 132 -28.54 31.78 -6.39
CA PRO A 132 -27.55 31.59 -5.35
C PRO A 132 -27.78 30.32 -4.53
N GLY A 133 -26.71 29.67 -4.07
CA GLY A 133 -26.75 28.54 -3.16
C GLY A 133 -25.63 27.53 -3.37
N THR A 134 -25.62 26.50 -2.52
CA THR A 134 -24.65 25.41 -2.58
C THR A 134 -25.12 24.27 -3.50
N TYR A 135 -24.26 23.92 -4.45
CA TYR A 135 -24.45 22.84 -5.41
C TYR A 135 -23.45 21.72 -5.10
N THR A 136 -23.92 20.59 -4.60
CA THR A 136 -23.09 19.44 -4.19
C THR A 136 -23.26 18.28 -5.17
N ALA A 137 -22.16 17.62 -5.53
CA ALA A 137 -22.21 16.41 -6.35
C ALA A 137 -22.94 15.27 -5.62
N ASP A 138 -23.65 14.42 -6.37
CA ASP A 138 -24.29 13.23 -5.82
C ASP A 138 -23.24 12.27 -5.23
N LYS A 139 -23.60 11.49 -4.19
CA LYS A 139 -22.70 10.47 -3.59
C LYS A 139 -22.11 9.50 -4.63
N LYS A 140 -22.88 9.15 -5.67
CA LYS A 140 -22.42 8.27 -6.77
C LYS A 140 -21.30 8.88 -7.61
N GLN A 141 -21.09 10.18 -7.53
CA GLN A 141 -20.00 10.92 -8.17
C GLN A 141 -18.96 11.38 -7.15
N ASN A 142 -18.79 10.60 -6.07
CA ASN A 142 -17.63 10.72 -5.20
C ASN A 142 -16.37 10.45 -6.04
N ARG A 143 -15.61 11.49 -6.37
CA ARG A 143 -14.38 11.33 -7.13
C ARG A 143 -13.38 10.62 -6.22
N GLY A 144 -12.74 9.61 -6.80
CA GLY A 144 -11.56 8.98 -6.24
C GLY A 144 -10.40 9.98 -6.11
N ALA A 145 -9.17 9.48 -6.11
CA ALA A 145 -8.00 10.34 -6.05
C ALA A 145 -7.95 11.38 -7.19
N PHE A 146 -7.63 12.62 -6.84
CA PHE A 146 -7.25 13.71 -7.72
C PHE A 146 -6.38 14.73 -6.96
N ARG A 147 -5.45 15.39 -7.67
CA ARG A 147 -4.68 16.53 -7.13
C ARG A 147 -5.13 17.85 -7.76
N TYR A 148 -5.52 17.80 -9.03
CA TYR A 148 -5.94 18.96 -9.78
C TYR A 148 -7.42 18.89 -10.06
N MET A 149 -8.09 20.04 -9.96
CA MET A 149 -9.50 20.17 -10.30
C MET A 149 -9.71 21.44 -11.11
N THR A 150 -10.42 21.34 -12.23
CA THR A 150 -10.70 22.50 -13.09
C THR A 150 -12.17 22.85 -13.03
N LEU A 151 -12.49 24.09 -12.63
CA LEU A 151 -13.80 24.68 -12.88
C LEU A 151 -13.88 25.16 -14.31
N VAL A 152 -14.98 24.86 -15.00
CA VAL A 152 -15.19 25.23 -16.40
C VAL A 152 -16.57 25.82 -16.62
N THR A 153 -16.64 26.94 -17.33
CA THR A 153 -17.85 27.44 -17.97
C THR A 153 -17.68 27.29 -19.47
N ASN A 154 -18.67 26.71 -20.16
CA ASN A 154 -18.67 26.60 -21.63
C ASN A 154 -19.82 27.40 -22.27
N THR A 155 -20.49 28.23 -21.47
CA THR A 155 -21.64 29.05 -21.90
C THR A 155 -21.24 30.52 -21.95
N THR A 156 -22.05 31.36 -22.58
CA THR A 156 -21.91 32.82 -22.55
C THR A 156 -22.42 33.45 -21.24
N ALA A 157 -22.86 32.63 -20.27
CA ALA A 157 -23.32 33.13 -18.98
C ALA A 157 -22.16 33.65 -18.14
N ALA A 158 -22.41 34.70 -17.36
CA ALA A 158 -21.55 35.08 -16.27
C ALA A 158 -21.97 34.29 -15.02
N VAL A 159 -21.02 33.64 -14.34
CA VAL A 159 -21.25 32.86 -13.12
C VAL A 159 -20.29 33.36 -12.04
N SER A 160 -20.83 33.79 -10.91
CA SER A 160 -20.07 34.19 -9.74
C SER A 160 -20.07 33.09 -8.68
N VAL A 161 -18.89 32.61 -8.31
CA VAL A 161 -18.65 31.53 -7.37
C VAL A 161 -18.01 32.11 -6.11
N ARG A 162 -18.58 31.81 -4.95
CA ARG A 162 -18.07 32.24 -3.64
C ARG A 162 -17.03 31.29 -3.08
N ASN A 163 -17.26 29.99 -3.26
CA ASN A 163 -16.42 28.98 -2.65
C ASN A 163 -16.44 27.67 -3.43
N VAL A 164 -15.32 26.96 -3.35
CA VAL A 164 -15.14 25.59 -3.81
C VAL A 164 -14.71 24.76 -2.61
N GLN A 165 -15.48 23.72 -2.31
CA GLN A 165 -15.21 22.84 -1.18
C GLN A 165 -15.23 21.38 -1.60
N ILE A 166 -14.28 20.60 -1.08
CA ILE A 166 -14.26 19.15 -1.18
C ILE A 166 -14.55 18.57 0.21
N ASN A 167 -15.57 17.73 0.29
CA ASN A 167 -15.76 16.85 1.44
C ASN A 167 -14.88 15.60 1.25
N TYR A 168 -13.78 15.52 2.00
CA TYR A 168 -12.79 14.45 1.95
C TYR A 168 -13.35 13.14 2.53
N THR A 169 -13.50 12.14 1.66
CA THR A 169 -14.19 10.88 1.99
C THR A 169 -13.26 9.71 2.29
N ALA A 170 -11.97 9.84 2.02
CA ALA A 170 -11.01 8.78 2.30
C ALA A 170 -10.89 8.51 3.81
N ALA A 171 -10.54 7.27 4.14
CA ALA A 171 -10.45 6.71 5.49
C ALA A 171 -11.64 7.14 6.37
N PRO A 172 -12.87 6.72 6.04
CA PRO A 172 -14.10 7.29 6.62
C PRO A 172 -14.23 7.10 8.13
N THR A 173 -13.54 6.10 8.69
CA THR A 173 -13.62 5.73 10.12
C THR A 173 -12.38 6.14 10.93
N GLN A 174 -11.33 6.62 10.28
CA GLN A 174 -10.08 7.00 10.95
C GLN A 174 -10.16 8.45 11.46
N ASP A 175 -9.50 8.70 12.58
CA ASP A 175 -8.93 10.02 12.85
C ASP A 175 -7.71 10.18 11.94
N LEU A 176 -7.83 11.07 10.96
CA LEU A 176 -6.95 11.12 9.79
C LEU A 176 -5.47 11.31 10.16
N ARG A 177 -5.18 11.98 11.27
CA ARG A 177 -3.81 12.30 11.69
C ARG A 177 -3.32 11.47 12.88
N ALA A 178 -4.14 10.57 13.41
CA ALA A 178 -3.78 9.72 14.55
C ALA A 178 -3.02 8.46 14.09
N TYR A 179 -1.86 8.64 13.45
CA TYR A 179 -1.02 7.51 13.06
C TYR A 179 -0.48 6.82 14.32
N THR A 180 -0.40 5.49 14.27
CA THR A 180 0.05 4.65 15.39
C THR A 180 1.50 4.20 15.25
N GLY A 181 2.12 4.52 14.11
CA GLY A 181 3.53 4.34 13.85
C GLY A 181 4.14 5.53 13.11
N TYR A 182 5.46 5.55 13.10
CA TYR A 182 6.28 6.63 12.60
C TYR A 182 7.65 6.08 12.14
N PHE A 183 8.29 6.83 11.25
CA PHE A 183 9.66 6.58 10.83
C PHE A 183 10.36 7.92 10.59
N HIS A 184 11.60 8.01 11.05
CA HIS A 184 12.48 9.14 10.77
C HIS A 184 13.94 8.65 10.73
N SER A 185 14.72 9.25 9.85
CA SER A 185 16.13 8.97 9.66
C SER A 185 16.89 10.24 9.28
N ASN A 186 18.21 10.13 9.11
CA ASN A 186 19.05 11.21 8.57
C ASN A 186 18.93 11.36 7.03
N ASP A 187 17.99 10.67 6.39
CA ASP A 187 17.70 10.76 4.95
C ASP A 187 16.27 11.26 4.74
N GLU A 188 16.15 12.52 4.32
CA GLU A 188 14.87 13.21 4.15
C GLU A 188 13.98 12.54 3.09
N LEU A 189 14.57 11.95 2.05
CA LEU A 189 13.79 11.28 1.02
C LEU A 189 13.13 10.02 1.58
N LEU A 190 13.88 9.21 2.35
CA LEU A 190 13.32 8.00 2.97
C LEU A 190 12.20 8.35 3.97
N ASN A 191 12.36 9.44 4.72
CA ASN A 191 11.33 9.95 5.61
C ASN A 191 10.04 10.21 4.82
N ARG A 192 10.11 11.07 3.78
CA ARG A 192 8.95 11.41 2.94
C ARG A 192 8.31 10.20 2.27
N VAL A 193 9.12 9.27 1.76
CA VAL A 193 8.63 8.03 1.12
C VAL A 193 7.80 7.19 2.09
N TRP A 194 8.21 7.07 3.35
CA TRP A 194 7.47 6.29 4.35
C TRP A 194 6.05 6.83 4.54
N TYR A 195 5.91 8.16 4.70
CA TYR A 195 4.61 8.81 4.91
C TYR A 195 3.76 8.87 3.64
N ALA A 196 4.37 8.99 2.46
CA ALA A 196 3.66 8.89 1.18
C ALA A 196 3.02 7.50 0.99
N GLY A 197 3.71 6.43 1.40
CA GLY A 197 3.13 5.09 1.35
C GLY A 197 1.99 4.89 2.35
N ALA A 198 2.14 5.41 3.58
CA ALA A 198 1.06 5.42 4.57
C ALA A 198 -0.18 6.20 4.07
N TYR A 199 0.04 7.38 3.49
CA TYR A 199 -1.03 8.21 2.95
C TYR A 199 -1.69 7.60 1.71
N THR A 200 -0.92 6.90 0.86
CA THR A 200 -1.47 6.13 -0.27
C THR A 200 -2.48 5.09 0.21
N ASN A 201 -2.16 4.31 1.23
CA ASN A 201 -3.12 3.32 1.77
C ASN A 201 -4.33 3.99 2.45
N GLN A 202 -4.12 5.14 3.07
CA GLN A 202 -5.21 5.91 3.68
C GLN A 202 -6.21 6.42 2.61
N ILE A 203 -5.71 6.93 1.48
CA ILE A 203 -6.58 7.36 0.37
C ILE A 203 -7.24 6.17 -0.36
N CYS A 204 -6.60 4.99 -0.37
CA CYS A 204 -7.19 3.73 -0.83
C CYS A 204 -8.17 3.09 0.18
N THR A 205 -8.39 3.70 1.34
CA THR A 205 -9.38 3.21 2.32
C THR A 205 -10.68 3.98 2.15
N ILE A 206 -11.79 3.30 1.83
CA ILE A 206 -13.03 3.94 1.40
C ILE A 206 -14.27 3.49 2.18
N ASP A 207 -15.35 4.28 2.10
CA ASP A 207 -16.71 3.81 2.41
C ASP A 207 -17.05 2.69 1.41
N PRO A 208 -17.35 1.46 1.87
CA PRO A 208 -17.61 0.32 1.00
C PRO A 208 -18.73 0.52 -0.02
N SER A 209 -19.65 1.46 0.21
CA SER A 209 -20.74 1.82 -0.72
C SER A 209 -20.29 2.72 -1.89
N THR A 210 -19.01 3.10 -1.91
CA THR A 210 -18.42 4.00 -2.92
C THR A 210 -17.38 3.33 -3.81
N GLY A 211 -17.37 1.99 -3.90
CA GLY A 211 -16.54 1.30 -4.89
C GLY A 211 -16.98 1.60 -6.31
N ASN A 212 -16.10 1.40 -7.29
CA ASN A 212 -16.43 1.67 -8.69
C ASN A 212 -17.52 0.71 -9.18
N ALA A 213 -18.49 1.25 -9.90
CA ALA A 213 -19.55 0.46 -10.53
C ALA A 213 -19.08 -0.37 -11.72
N LEU A 214 -17.92 -0.01 -12.29
CA LEU A 214 -17.38 -0.59 -13.51
C LEU A 214 -18.43 -0.70 -14.63
N PRO A 215 -19.14 0.40 -14.95
CA PRO A 215 -20.30 0.37 -15.86
C PRO A 215 -19.95 -0.08 -17.28
N PHE A 216 -18.67 0.01 -17.66
CA PHE A 216 -18.15 -0.31 -18.99
C PHE A 216 -17.23 -1.53 -19.02
N LEU A 217 -17.14 -2.32 -17.93
CA LEU A 217 -16.30 -3.51 -17.91
C LEU A 217 -16.72 -4.50 -19.01
N GLY A 218 -15.81 -4.75 -19.95
CA GLY A 218 -16.06 -5.62 -21.11
C GLY A 218 -16.90 -4.97 -22.21
N ILE A 219 -17.20 -3.67 -22.11
CA ILE A 219 -17.92 -2.88 -23.12
C ILE A 219 -16.96 -1.90 -23.80
N ILE A 220 -16.29 -1.06 -23.02
CA ILE A 220 -15.17 -0.22 -23.48
C ILE A 220 -13.90 -1.02 -23.22
N ASN A 221 -13.14 -1.28 -24.28
CA ASN A 221 -11.91 -2.06 -24.23
C ASN A 221 -10.77 -1.25 -24.86
N SER A 222 -9.53 -1.74 -24.79
CA SER A 222 -8.33 -1.07 -25.31
C SER A 222 -8.41 -0.63 -26.79
N ASP A 223 -9.24 -1.29 -27.59
CA ASP A 223 -9.41 -1.01 -29.03
C ASP A 223 -10.55 0.00 -29.31
N SER A 224 -11.28 0.44 -28.29
CA SER A 224 -12.35 1.42 -28.42
C SER A 224 -11.77 2.80 -28.75
N ASN A 225 -12.28 3.44 -29.81
CA ASN A 225 -11.86 4.77 -30.24
C ASN A 225 -12.83 5.85 -29.73
N ILE A 226 -12.61 6.29 -28.49
CA ILE A 226 -13.39 7.35 -27.83
C ILE A 226 -12.48 8.57 -27.70
N THR A 227 -12.84 9.67 -28.34
CA THR A 227 -12.04 10.90 -28.37
C THR A 227 -12.91 12.10 -28.10
N LEU A 228 -12.32 13.16 -27.53
CA LEU A 228 -13.03 14.41 -27.26
C LEU A 228 -13.76 14.93 -28.52
N PRO A 229 -15.00 15.44 -28.37
CA PRO A 229 -15.67 15.77 -27.12
C PRO A 229 -16.47 14.61 -26.49
N GLU A 230 -16.41 13.39 -27.04
CA GLU A 230 -17.03 12.22 -26.43
C GLU A 230 -16.29 11.83 -25.14
N THR A 231 -17.04 11.49 -24.09
CA THR A 231 -16.52 11.15 -22.76
C THR A 231 -17.36 10.05 -22.11
N ASP A 232 -16.78 9.39 -21.12
CA ASP A 232 -17.35 8.24 -20.45
C ASP A 232 -17.96 8.59 -19.09
N PRO A 233 -19.25 8.29 -18.87
CA PRO A 233 -19.87 8.42 -17.55
C PRO A 233 -19.24 7.50 -16.51
N TRP A 234 -18.87 8.05 -15.35
CA TRP A 234 -18.24 7.30 -14.26
C TRP A 234 -19.11 7.31 -12.99
N TYR A 235 -19.06 6.21 -12.22
CA TYR A 235 -19.84 6.05 -11.00
C TYR A 235 -19.07 5.28 -9.91
N SER A 236 -19.06 5.83 -8.71
CA SER A 236 -18.52 5.24 -7.48
C SER A 236 -19.66 4.93 -6.51
N ASN A 237 -20.51 3.96 -6.86
CA ASN A 237 -21.72 3.59 -6.11
C ASN A 237 -21.96 2.09 -5.98
N TYR A 238 -20.96 1.25 -6.24
CA TYR A 238 -21.06 -0.18 -5.96
C TYR A 238 -20.69 -0.46 -4.51
N THR A 239 -21.48 -1.30 -3.85
CA THR A 239 -21.14 -1.79 -2.51
C THR A 239 -20.22 -3.00 -2.63
N ILE A 240 -18.91 -2.79 -2.42
CA ILE A 240 -17.88 -3.81 -2.66
C ILE A 240 -17.62 -4.72 -1.45
N SER A 241 -17.96 -4.25 -0.24
CA SER A 241 -17.68 -4.92 1.02
C SER A 241 -18.76 -4.61 2.04
N ASN A 242 -18.87 -5.44 3.07
CA ASN A 242 -19.69 -5.15 4.25
C ASN A 242 -18.86 -4.35 5.26
N GLY A 243 -19.53 -3.53 6.08
CA GLY A 243 -18.89 -2.75 7.14
C GLY A 243 -18.87 -1.25 6.85
N SER A 244 -18.16 -0.48 7.69
CA SER A 244 -18.09 0.98 7.60
C SER A 244 -16.85 1.49 6.86
N SER A 245 -15.89 0.61 6.55
CA SER A 245 -14.63 0.93 5.89
C SER A 245 -14.04 -0.33 5.24
N THR A 246 -13.33 -0.18 4.12
CA THR A 246 -12.59 -1.28 3.46
C THR A 246 -11.38 -0.73 2.73
N LEU A 247 -10.31 -1.52 2.69
CA LEU A 247 -9.12 -1.23 1.87
C LEU A 247 -9.36 -1.67 0.42
N THR A 248 -8.95 -0.85 -0.55
CA THR A 248 -8.98 -1.16 -1.99
C THR A 248 -7.59 -1.12 -2.63
N ASP A 249 -7.49 -1.52 -3.89
CA ASP A 249 -6.27 -1.45 -4.71
C ASP A 249 -5.75 -0.01 -4.84
N GLY A 250 -6.54 0.86 -5.46
CA GLY A 250 -6.23 2.24 -5.72
C GLY A 250 -7.37 3.15 -5.32
N ALA A 251 -7.08 4.45 -5.36
CA ALA A 251 -8.05 5.47 -4.99
C ALA A 251 -8.78 6.07 -6.20
N LYS A 252 -8.25 6.00 -7.43
CA LYS A 252 -8.90 6.55 -8.64
C LYS A 252 -9.80 5.53 -9.34
N ARG A 253 -9.19 4.61 -10.09
CA ARG A 253 -9.89 3.57 -10.86
C ARG A 253 -10.02 2.29 -10.05
N ASP A 254 -10.86 1.37 -10.52
CA ASP A 254 -11.29 0.13 -9.88
C ASP A 254 -11.89 0.32 -8.48
N ARG A 255 -11.15 0.81 -7.48
CA ARG A 255 -11.63 0.99 -6.11
C ARG A 255 -12.30 -0.30 -5.62
N LEU A 256 -11.64 -1.43 -5.87
CA LEU A 256 -12.09 -2.79 -5.55
C LEU A 256 -11.10 -3.45 -4.60
N ILE A 257 -11.46 -4.62 -4.08
CA ILE A 257 -10.55 -5.39 -3.25
C ILE A 257 -9.77 -6.34 -4.15
N TRP A 258 -8.47 -6.09 -4.28
CA TRP A 258 -7.53 -6.92 -5.02
C TRP A 258 -6.54 -7.57 -4.04
N PRO A 259 -6.48 -8.92 -3.97
CA PRO A 259 -5.62 -9.61 -3.01
C PRO A 259 -4.12 -9.41 -3.27
N GLY A 260 -3.71 -9.23 -4.53
CA GLY A 260 -2.32 -8.91 -4.89
C GLY A 260 -1.85 -7.66 -4.16
N ASP A 261 -2.57 -6.55 -4.32
CA ASP A 261 -2.32 -5.27 -3.65
C ASP A 261 -2.22 -5.38 -2.14
N MET A 262 -3.13 -6.15 -1.53
CA MET A 262 -3.15 -6.37 -0.08
C MET A 262 -1.85 -7.03 0.41
N SER A 263 -1.13 -7.78 -0.41
CA SER A 263 0.13 -8.42 -0.02
C SER A 263 1.27 -7.42 0.22
N ILE A 264 1.12 -6.17 -0.24
CA ILE A 264 2.00 -5.04 0.08
C ILE A 264 1.30 -4.09 1.05
N ALA A 265 0.09 -3.65 0.72
CA ALA A 265 -0.62 -2.60 1.46
C ALA A 265 -0.90 -2.98 2.91
N LEU A 266 -1.19 -4.24 3.22
CA LEU A 266 -1.51 -4.69 4.59
C LEU A 266 -0.33 -4.47 5.54
N GLU A 267 0.87 -4.87 5.15
CA GLU A 267 2.07 -4.68 5.96
C GLU A 267 2.31 -3.18 6.22
N SER A 268 2.15 -2.34 5.18
CA SER A 268 2.31 -0.89 5.29
C SER A 268 1.24 -0.24 6.16
N VAL A 269 -0.03 -0.68 6.10
CA VAL A 269 -1.09 -0.26 7.02
C VAL A 269 -0.74 -0.66 8.46
N SER A 270 -0.22 -1.86 8.68
CA SER A 270 0.07 -2.39 10.02
C SER A 270 1.12 -1.59 10.79
N VAL A 271 2.07 -0.97 10.08
CA VAL A 271 3.14 -0.15 10.70
C VAL A 271 2.82 1.35 10.73
N SER A 272 1.71 1.78 10.10
CA SER A 272 1.35 3.20 10.00
C SER A 272 0.06 3.51 10.78
N THR A 273 -1.10 3.37 10.15
CA THR A 273 -2.40 3.69 10.76
C THR A 273 -2.95 2.58 11.64
N SER A 274 -2.46 1.34 11.47
CA SER A 274 -2.97 0.13 12.14
C SER A 274 -4.48 -0.09 11.91
N ASP A 275 -5.02 0.39 10.79
CA ASP A 275 -6.40 0.13 10.36
C ASP A 275 -6.58 -1.31 9.85
N LEU A 276 -6.40 -2.26 10.76
CA LEU A 276 -6.63 -3.69 10.50
C LEU A 276 -8.13 -4.00 10.32
N TYR A 277 -9.03 -3.10 10.71
CA TYR A 277 -10.46 -3.24 10.47
C TYR A 277 -10.77 -3.20 8.96
N SER A 278 -10.26 -2.19 8.24
CA SER A 278 -10.47 -2.08 6.78
C SER A 278 -9.81 -3.21 5.99
N VAL A 279 -8.71 -3.76 6.50
CA VAL A 279 -8.07 -4.98 5.97
C VAL A 279 -8.97 -6.20 6.19
N ARG A 280 -9.50 -6.37 7.40
CA ARG A 280 -10.37 -7.49 7.76
C ARG A 280 -11.61 -7.54 6.88
N THR A 281 -12.31 -6.43 6.70
CA THR A 281 -13.54 -6.37 5.89
C THR A 281 -13.26 -6.73 4.42
N ALA A 282 -12.11 -6.30 3.89
CA ALA A 282 -11.64 -6.69 2.57
C ALA A 282 -11.42 -8.21 2.45
N LEU A 283 -10.71 -8.83 3.41
CA LEU A 283 -10.46 -10.28 3.42
C LEU A 283 -11.76 -11.08 3.60
N GLU A 284 -12.64 -10.67 4.50
CA GLU A 284 -13.94 -11.32 4.71
C GLU A 284 -14.78 -11.29 3.43
N THR A 285 -14.68 -10.22 2.65
CA THR A 285 -15.33 -10.12 1.33
C THR A 285 -14.76 -11.12 0.33
N LEU A 286 -13.43 -11.24 0.20
CA LEU A 286 -12.80 -12.23 -0.69
C LEU A 286 -13.17 -13.67 -0.28
N LEU A 287 -13.14 -13.96 1.02
CA LEU A 287 -13.55 -15.25 1.58
C LEU A 287 -15.03 -15.54 1.31
N SER A 288 -15.92 -14.54 1.42
CA SER A 288 -17.35 -14.71 1.12
C SER A 288 -17.62 -15.05 -0.35
N GLN A 289 -16.70 -14.72 -1.24
CA GLN A 289 -16.78 -14.97 -2.68
C GLN A 289 -16.08 -16.27 -3.12
N GLN A 290 -15.53 -17.03 -2.16
CA GLN A 290 -14.90 -18.33 -2.43
C GLN A 290 -15.88 -19.30 -3.10
N LYS A 291 -15.41 -19.97 -4.16
CA LYS A 291 -16.19 -20.93 -4.95
C LYS A 291 -16.30 -22.29 -4.24
N SER A 292 -17.22 -23.12 -4.75
CA SER A 292 -17.47 -24.46 -4.20
C SER A 292 -16.28 -25.41 -4.35
N ASP A 293 -15.36 -25.17 -5.27
CA ASP A 293 -14.11 -25.92 -5.47
C ASP A 293 -12.95 -25.41 -4.59
N GLY A 294 -13.15 -24.30 -3.86
CA GLY A 294 -12.13 -23.68 -3.01
C GLY A 294 -11.48 -22.44 -3.62
N ARG A 295 -11.68 -22.16 -4.91
CA ARG A 295 -11.07 -21.02 -5.59
C ARG A 295 -11.57 -19.69 -5.00
N LEU A 296 -10.64 -18.90 -4.48
CA LEU A 296 -10.83 -17.47 -4.16
C LEU A 296 -10.80 -16.60 -5.43
N PRO A 297 -11.50 -15.46 -5.45
CA PRO A 297 -11.67 -14.64 -6.64
C PRO A 297 -10.38 -13.87 -7.01
N TYR A 298 -10.27 -13.46 -8.28
CA TYR A 298 -9.18 -12.60 -8.76
C TYR A 298 -9.25 -11.19 -8.15
N ALA A 299 -10.44 -10.62 -8.10
CA ALA A 299 -10.78 -9.36 -7.43
C ALA A 299 -12.20 -9.46 -6.85
N SER A 300 -12.59 -8.58 -5.94
CA SER A 300 -13.98 -8.50 -5.52
C SER A 300 -14.90 -8.11 -6.67
N LYS A 301 -16.19 -8.46 -6.55
CA LYS A 301 -17.25 -7.86 -7.37
C LYS A 301 -17.20 -6.32 -7.36
N PRO A 302 -17.62 -5.64 -8.46
CA PRO A 302 -18.30 -6.20 -9.63
C PRO A 302 -17.37 -6.73 -10.73
N PHE A 303 -16.07 -6.92 -10.46
CA PHE A 303 -15.18 -7.51 -11.45
C PHE A 303 -15.65 -8.89 -11.91
N ARG A 304 -15.34 -9.22 -13.17
CA ARG A 304 -15.72 -10.51 -13.77
C ARG A 304 -15.02 -11.67 -13.07
N ASP A 305 -15.69 -12.82 -13.03
CA ASP A 305 -15.11 -14.04 -12.45
C ASP A 305 -13.97 -14.57 -13.32
N THR A 306 -12.74 -14.24 -12.93
CA THR A 306 -11.50 -14.62 -13.59
C THR A 306 -10.71 -15.60 -12.72
N VAL A 307 -10.04 -16.56 -13.35
CA VAL A 307 -9.09 -17.45 -12.67
C VAL A 307 -7.71 -16.81 -12.72
N SER A 308 -7.14 -16.54 -11.56
CA SER A 308 -5.71 -16.22 -11.39
C SER A 308 -5.18 -17.08 -10.26
N PHE A 309 -4.11 -17.83 -10.53
CA PHE A 309 -3.54 -18.74 -9.55
C PHE A 309 -2.77 -17.99 -8.45
N THR A 310 -2.00 -16.97 -8.83
CA THR A 310 -1.22 -16.15 -7.90
C THR A 310 -2.12 -15.27 -7.02
N TYR A 311 -3.14 -14.61 -7.56
CA TYR A 311 -4.06 -13.79 -6.76
C TYR A 311 -4.92 -14.61 -5.81
N HIS A 312 -5.25 -15.85 -6.20
CA HIS A 312 -5.80 -16.83 -5.28
C HIS A 312 -4.88 -17.05 -4.08
N LEU A 313 -3.58 -17.25 -4.31
CA LEU A 313 -2.58 -17.42 -3.24
C LEU A 313 -2.36 -16.14 -2.43
N HIS A 314 -2.40 -14.96 -3.05
CA HIS A 314 -2.32 -13.68 -2.35
C HIS A 314 -3.48 -13.49 -1.36
N SER A 315 -4.66 -14.04 -1.64
CA SER A 315 -5.76 -14.04 -0.66
C SER A 315 -5.41 -14.87 0.58
N LEU A 316 -4.71 -16.00 0.41
CA LEU A 316 -4.23 -16.83 1.52
C LEU A 316 -3.10 -16.14 2.29
N ILE A 317 -2.20 -15.43 1.59
CA ILE A 317 -1.19 -14.58 2.22
C ILE A 317 -1.86 -13.51 3.09
N GLY A 318 -2.89 -12.84 2.57
CA GLY A 318 -3.65 -11.84 3.32
C GLY A 318 -4.25 -12.39 4.62
N VAL A 319 -4.79 -13.61 4.62
CA VAL A 319 -5.26 -14.30 5.83
C VAL A 319 -4.13 -14.48 6.85
N SER A 320 -2.96 -14.94 6.39
CA SER A 320 -1.80 -15.15 7.26
C SER A 320 -1.30 -13.83 7.87
N TYR A 321 -1.13 -12.81 7.03
CA TYR A 321 -0.64 -11.50 7.47
C TYR A 321 -1.63 -10.83 8.41
N TYR A 322 -2.93 -10.87 8.12
CA TYR A 322 -3.93 -10.34 9.05
C TYR A 322 -3.83 -11.02 10.41
N TYR A 323 -3.73 -12.36 10.48
CA TYR A 323 -3.54 -13.04 11.76
C TYR A 323 -2.22 -12.66 12.44
N ARG A 324 -1.11 -12.58 11.71
CA ARG A 324 0.20 -12.19 12.25
C ARG A 324 0.17 -10.79 12.89
N HIS A 325 -0.50 -9.82 12.26
CA HIS A 325 -0.56 -8.45 12.76
C HIS A 325 -1.66 -8.21 13.79
N SER A 326 -2.82 -8.88 13.69
CA SER A 326 -3.95 -8.70 14.61
C SER A 326 -3.88 -9.61 15.84
N GLY A 327 -3.30 -10.80 15.71
CA GLY A 327 -3.40 -11.89 16.69
C GLY A 327 -4.81 -12.46 16.85
N ASP A 328 -5.74 -12.17 15.94
CA ASP A 328 -7.16 -12.57 16.04
C ASP A 328 -7.36 -14.06 15.75
N ARG A 329 -7.11 -14.88 16.77
CA ARG A 329 -7.22 -16.34 16.71
C ARG A 329 -8.66 -16.81 16.46
N ASP A 330 -9.65 -16.10 16.98
CA ASP A 330 -11.06 -16.46 16.79
C ASP A 330 -11.47 -16.25 15.33
N TRP A 331 -11.04 -15.15 14.72
CA TRP A 331 -11.22 -14.91 13.29
C TRP A 331 -10.51 -15.97 12.45
N LEU A 332 -9.25 -16.29 12.74
CA LEU A 332 -8.52 -17.34 12.02
C LEU A 332 -9.25 -18.69 12.13
N SER A 333 -9.70 -19.05 13.35
CA SER A 333 -10.42 -20.30 13.59
C SER A 333 -11.75 -20.37 12.83
N LYS A 334 -12.47 -19.24 12.75
CA LYS A 334 -13.72 -19.11 11.98
C LYS A 334 -13.51 -19.37 10.49
N TYR A 335 -12.43 -18.83 9.91
CA TYR A 335 -12.15 -18.91 8.47
C TYR A 335 -11.20 -20.05 8.06
N TRP A 336 -10.70 -20.82 9.02
CA TRP A 336 -9.72 -21.89 8.77
C TRP A 336 -10.18 -22.92 7.73
N GLY A 337 -11.44 -23.34 7.79
CA GLY A 337 -11.98 -24.28 6.80
C GLY A 337 -11.96 -23.74 5.37
N GLN A 338 -12.19 -22.43 5.20
CA GLN A 338 -12.10 -21.77 3.89
C GLN A 338 -10.64 -21.65 3.43
N TYR A 339 -9.72 -21.31 4.34
CA TYR A 339 -8.28 -21.30 4.07
C TYR A 339 -7.79 -22.66 3.58
N GLN A 340 -8.11 -23.75 4.30
CA GLN A 340 -7.74 -25.12 3.92
C GLN A 340 -8.29 -25.50 2.56
N LYS A 341 -9.53 -25.12 2.26
CA LYS A 341 -10.16 -25.40 0.97
C LYS A 341 -9.49 -24.63 -0.17
N GLY A 342 -9.10 -23.38 0.07
CA GLY A 342 -8.31 -22.59 -0.90
C GLY A 342 -6.95 -23.22 -1.15
N LEU A 343 -6.22 -23.56 -0.09
CA LEU A 343 -4.94 -24.26 -0.21
C LEU A 343 -5.08 -25.58 -0.97
N GLN A 344 -6.13 -26.36 -0.71
CA GLN A 344 -6.39 -27.61 -1.42
C GLN A 344 -6.66 -27.40 -2.92
N TRP A 345 -7.33 -26.30 -3.28
CA TRP A 345 -7.52 -25.92 -4.69
C TRP A 345 -6.16 -25.66 -5.35
N ALA A 346 -5.29 -24.85 -4.74
CA ALA A 346 -3.97 -24.57 -5.30
C ALA A 346 -3.09 -25.83 -5.39
N LEU A 347 -3.15 -26.71 -4.38
CA LEU A 347 -2.41 -27.97 -4.35
C LEU A 347 -2.85 -28.96 -5.45
N SER A 348 -4.07 -28.83 -5.97
CA SER A 348 -4.54 -29.68 -7.07
C SER A 348 -3.80 -29.46 -8.38
N SER A 349 -3.11 -28.32 -8.52
CA SER A 349 -2.27 -28.01 -9.68
C SER A 349 -0.87 -28.61 -9.60
N VAL A 350 -0.44 -29.14 -8.43
CA VAL A 350 0.88 -29.77 -8.27
C VAL A 350 0.88 -31.13 -8.96
N ASP A 351 1.67 -31.27 -10.01
CA ASP A 351 1.71 -32.47 -10.82
C ASP A 351 2.91 -33.39 -10.46
N ASN A 352 3.16 -34.40 -11.29
CA ASN A 352 4.22 -35.38 -11.06
C ASN A 352 5.64 -34.80 -11.14
N THR A 353 5.81 -33.56 -11.61
CA THR A 353 7.10 -32.86 -11.62
C THR A 353 7.49 -32.31 -10.26
N GLY A 354 6.52 -32.20 -9.34
CA GLY A 354 6.67 -31.56 -8.04
C GLY A 354 6.43 -30.04 -8.06
N LEU A 355 6.03 -29.48 -9.20
CA LEU A 355 5.64 -28.07 -9.36
C LEU A 355 4.15 -27.96 -9.67
N ALA A 356 3.56 -26.83 -9.31
CA ALA A 356 2.23 -26.44 -9.76
C ALA A 356 2.29 -26.05 -11.25
N ASN A 357 1.46 -26.70 -12.07
CA ASN A 357 1.29 -26.38 -13.49
C ASN A 357 0.13 -25.40 -13.67
N ILE A 358 0.45 -24.18 -14.09
CA ILE A 358 -0.49 -23.07 -14.19
C ILE A 358 -1.07 -23.01 -15.60
N THR A 359 -2.40 -23.05 -15.70
CA THR A 359 -3.12 -23.03 -16.98
C THR A 359 -3.84 -21.71 -17.25
N ALA A 360 -4.09 -20.92 -16.22
CA ALA A 360 -4.69 -19.59 -16.34
C ALA A 360 -3.60 -18.53 -16.59
N SER A 361 -3.92 -17.53 -17.42
CA SER A 361 -2.97 -16.48 -17.80
C SER A 361 -3.11 -15.18 -16.99
N SER A 362 -4.18 -15.02 -16.20
CA SER A 362 -4.43 -13.77 -15.47
C SER A 362 -3.54 -13.64 -14.24
N ASP A 363 -2.90 -12.48 -14.12
CA ASP A 363 -2.04 -12.06 -13.02
C ASP A 363 -1.96 -10.52 -13.01
N TRP A 364 -1.04 -9.92 -12.24
CA TRP A 364 -0.83 -8.50 -11.95
C TRP A 364 -0.58 -7.58 -13.15
N LEU A 365 -0.87 -8.03 -14.37
CA LEU A 365 -0.67 -7.39 -15.66
C LEU A 365 0.67 -7.72 -16.35
N ARG A 366 1.32 -8.81 -15.90
CA ARG A 366 2.39 -9.47 -16.65
C ARG A 366 1.89 -10.28 -17.85
N PHE A 367 2.83 -10.58 -18.75
CA PHE A 367 2.66 -11.45 -19.89
C PHE A 367 3.30 -12.83 -19.65
N GLY A 368 2.86 -13.83 -20.41
CA GLY A 368 3.48 -15.15 -20.43
C GLY A 368 3.21 -16.04 -19.21
N MET A 369 2.25 -15.70 -18.34
CA MET A 369 1.87 -16.56 -17.20
C MET A 369 1.37 -17.92 -17.69
N GLY A 370 1.92 -19.00 -17.13
CA GLY A 370 1.57 -20.38 -17.44
C GLY A 370 2.71 -21.38 -17.21
N GLY A 371 2.40 -22.68 -17.30
CA GLY A 371 3.36 -23.77 -17.09
C GLY A 371 3.80 -23.88 -15.63
N HIS A 372 4.98 -24.45 -15.38
CA HIS A 372 5.59 -24.41 -14.04
C HIS A 372 6.25 -23.05 -13.79
N ASN A 373 5.40 -22.03 -13.71
CA ASN A 373 5.82 -20.66 -13.52
C ASN A 373 6.53 -20.47 -12.16
N ILE A 374 7.70 -19.83 -12.16
CA ILE A 374 8.53 -19.66 -10.96
C ILE A 374 7.88 -18.79 -9.89
N GLU A 375 7.20 -17.70 -10.25
CA GLU A 375 6.49 -16.82 -9.32
C GLU A 375 5.38 -17.62 -8.61
N ALA A 376 4.50 -18.26 -9.38
CA ALA A 376 3.40 -19.05 -8.84
C ALA A 376 3.88 -20.16 -7.88
N ASN A 377 4.98 -20.84 -8.23
CA ASN A 377 5.54 -21.89 -7.38
C ASN A 377 6.27 -21.34 -6.14
N ALA A 378 6.93 -20.19 -6.24
CA ALA A 378 7.54 -19.52 -5.10
C ALA A 378 6.46 -19.03 -4.10
N ILE A 379 5.36 -18.45 -4.60
CA ILE A 379 4.23 -18.04 -3.77
C ILE A 379 3.55 -19.27 -3.13
N LEU A 380 3.34 -20.36 -3.87
CA LEU A 380 2.76 -21.58 -3.29
C LEU A 380 3.65 -22.17 -2.20
N TYR A 381 4.97 -22.19 -2.41
CA TYR A 381 5.93 -22.58 -1.38
C TYR A 381 5.82 -21.69 -0.14
N PHE A 382 5.70 -20.38 -0.31
CA PHE A 382 5.49 -19.44 0.79
C PHE A 382 4.19 -19.76 1.56
N VAL A 383 3.06 -19.87 0.87
CA VAL A 383 1.76 -20.17 1.47
C VAL A 383 1.75 -21.51 2.21
N LEU A 384 2.46 -22.53 1.72
CA LEU A 384 2.57 -23.82 2.43
C LEU A 384 3.33 -23.70 3.76
N ASN A 385 4.33 -22.82 3.85
CA ASN A 385 5.04 -22.57 5.10
C ASN A 385 4.18 -21.74 6.07
N GLU A 386 3.52 -20.70 5.58
CA GLU A 386 2.55 -19.92 6.37
C GLU A 386 1.41 -20.83 6.90
N ALA A 387 0.88 -21.73 6.06
CA ALA A 387 -0.16 -22.66 6.45
C ALA A 387 0.26 -23.59 7.60
N GLN A 388 1.54 -24.00 7.63
CA GLN A 388 2.07 -24.80 8.74
C GLN A 388 2.08 -24.00 10.04
N GLU A 389 2.54 -22.73 10.03
CA GLU A 389 2.51 -21.84 11.19
C GLU A 389 1.07 -21.60 11.69
N LEU A 390 0.14 -21.26 10.79
CA LEU A 390 -1.26 -21.04 11.13
C LEU A 390 -1.91 -22.29 11.73
N SER A 391 -1.61 -23.47 11.19
CA SER A 391 -2.16 -24.74 11.70
C SER A 391 -1.69 -25.07 13.12
N GLN A 392 -0.44 -24.70 13.45
CA GLN A 392 0.09 -24.82 14.81
C GLN A 392 -0.63 -23.86 15.75
N ALA A 393 -0.83 -22.60 15.32
CA ALA A 393 -1.48 -21.57 16.12
C ALA A 393 -2.90 -21.93 16.56
N ILE A 394 -3.65 -22.68 15.74
CA ILE A 394 -5.00 -23.15 16.05
C ILE A 394 -5.06 -24.58 16.60
N ASN A 395 -3.92 -25.23 16.87
CA ASN A 395 -3.82 -26.62 17.36
C ASN A 395 -4.44 -27.67 16.40
N ASN A 396 -4.26 -27.52 15.08
CA ASN A 396 -4.77 -28.45 14.06
C ASN A 396 -3.61 -29.07 13.24
N GLN A 397 -2.97 -30.10 13.79
CA GLN A 397 -1.60 -30.52 13.45
C GLN A 397 -1.46 -31.61 12.35
N ASN A 398 -2.51 -32.00 11.64
CA ASN A 398 -2.44 -33.15 10.70
C ASN A 398 -1.99 -32.77 9.27
N ASN A 399 -0.77 -32.24 9.10
CA ASN A 399 -0.34 -31.62 7.83
C ASN A 399 0.99 -32.14 7.23
N ALA A 400 1.45 -33.34 7.58
CA ALA A 400 2.72 -33.91 7.08
C ALA A 400 2.88 -33.90 5.54
N ASN A 401 1.76 -33.85 4.80
CA ASN A 401 1.77 -33.73 3.34
C ASN A 401 2.24 -32.33 2.86
N TRP A 402 1.91 -31.25 3.56
CA TRP A 402 2.29 -29.89 3.16
C TRP A 402 3.80 -29.68 3.21
N THR A 403 4.46 -30.14 4.28
CA THR A 403 5.93 -30.09 4.41
C THR A 403 6.61 -30.86 3.26
N LYS A 404 6.07 -32.03 2.90
CA LYS A 404 6.58 -32.85 1.79
C LYS A 404 6.40 -32.15 0.44
N ILE A 405 5.22 -31.57 0.18
CA ILE A 405 4.94 -30.84 -1.06
C ILE A 405 5.83 -29.60 -1.17
N ALA A 406 5.96 -28.81 -0.10
CA ALA A 406 6.83 -27.62 -0.07
C ALA A 406 8.29 -28.00 -0.37
N SER A 407 8.80 -29.06 0.25
CA SER A 407 10.15 -29.59 -0.02
C SER A 407 10.30 -30.05 -1.48
N GLY A 408 9.25 -30.64 -2.05
CA GLY A 408 9.16 -31.03 -3.45
C GLY A 408 9.26 -29.84 -4.40
N ILE A 409 8.45 -28.80 -4.17
CA ILE A 409 8.46 -27.55 -4.95
C ILE A 409 9.84 -26.92 -4.92
N LYS A 410 10.42 -26.73 -3.72
CA LYS A 410 11.78 -26.16 -3.55
C LYS A 410 12.83 -26.95 -4.33
N SER A 411 12.80 -28.28 -4.22
CA SER A 411 13.74 -29.14 -4.93
C SER A 411 13.54 -29.08 -6.45
N ALA A 412 12.29 -29.12 -6.92
CA ALA A 412 11.96 -29.13 -8.34
C ALA A 412 12.27 -27.78 -9.00
N ALA A 413 11.94 -26.66 -8.38
CA ALA A 413 12.21 -25.32 -8.90
C ALA A 413 13.72 -25.09 -9.06
N ASN A 414 14.52 -25.43 -8.05
CA ASN A 414 15.99 -25.32 -8.13
C ASN A 414 16.61 -26.28 -9.15
N LYS A 415 15.99 -27.45 -9.40
CA LYS A 415 16.50 -28.38 -10.40
C LYS A 415 16.13 -27.98 -11.83
N LYS A 416 14.93 -27.43 -12.05
CA LYS A 416 14.34 -27.23 -13.38
C LYS A 416 14.46 -25.80 -13.89
N LEU A 417 14.36 -24.82 -12.99
CA LEU A 417 14.19 -23.41 -13.35
C LEU A 417 15.43 -22.56 -13.03
N TRP A 418 16.29 -22.99 -12.10
CA TRP A 418 17.53 -22.26 -11.80
C TRP A 418 18.48 -22.26 -13.00
N ASP A 419 18.91 -21.07 -13.42
CA ASP A 419 19.93 -20.85 -14.44
C ASP A 419 21.16 -20.22 -13.80
N ALA A 420 22.14 -21.06 -13.48
CA ALA A 420 23.39 -20.65 -12.85
C ALA A 420 24.22 -19.67 -13.69
N SER A 421 24.04 -19.65 -15.02
CA SER A 421 24.82 -18.77 -15.91
C SER A 421 24.36 -17.31 -15.82
N ASN A 422 23.07 -17.09 -15.61
CA ASN A 422 22.47 -15.78 -15.40
C ASN A 422 22.28 -15.44 -13.91
N GLY A 423 22.47 -16.40 -13.02
CA GLY A 423 22.29 -16.21 -11.58
C GLY A 423 20.83 -15.96 -11.18
N LEU A 424 19.89 -16.45 -11.98
CA LEU A 424 18.45 -16.21 -11.83
C LEU A 424 17.66 -17.48 -12.19
N TYR A 425 16.42 -17.56 -11.70
CA TYR A 425 15.46 -18.52 -12.18
C TYR A 425 14.84 -18.05 -13.49
N LYS A 426 14.62 -18.99 -14.42
CA LYS A 426 13.79 -18.79 -15.61
C LYS A 426 12.31 -18.81 -15.23
N ASP A 427 11.49 -18.15 -16.06
CA ASP A 427 10.06 -18.01 -15.85
C ASP A 427 9.35 -19.36 -15.81
N ASN A 428 9.65 -20.25 -16.76
CA ASN A 428 9.28 -21.67 -16.76
C ASN A 428 10.24 -22.45 -17.68
N GLU A 429 10.04 -23.75 -17.88
CA GLU A 429 10.95 -24.56 -18.70
C GLU A 429 10.96 -24.22 -20.20
N THR A 430 9.93 -23.51 -20.69
CA THR A 430 9.69 -23.25 -22.11
C THR A 430 10.19 -21.89 -22.58
N THR A 431 10.66 -21.03 -21.67
CA THR A 431 11.15 -19.68 -22.00
C THR A 431 12.61 -19.48 -21.60
N THR A 432 13.20 -18.40 -22.10
CA THR A 432 14.50 -17.86 -21.67
C THR A 432 14.34 -16.62 -20.79
N LEU A 433 13.11 -16.24 -20.43
CA LEU A 433 12.81 -15.08 -19.62
C LEU A 433 13.26 -15.35 -18.18
N HIS A 434 13.96 -14.40 -17.56
CA HIS A 434 14.24 -14.41 -16.11
C HIS A 434 13.45 -13.27 -15.48
N PRO A 435 12.24 -13.53 -14.99
CA PRO A 435 11.32 -12.47 -14.61
C PRO A 435 11.74 -11.83 -13.29
N GLN A 436 11.32 -10.59 -13.06
CA GLN A 436 11.56 -9.88 -11.81
C GLN A 436 10.76 -10.52 -10.67
N ASP A 437 9.47 -10.77 -10.91
CA ASP A 437 8.49 -11.30 -9.96
C ASP A 437 8.95 -12.59 -9.26
N GLY A 438 9.28 -13.62 -10.03
CA GLY A 438 9.60 -14.93 -9.52
C GLY A 438 10.98 -15.01 -8.89
N ASN A 439 11.90 -14.14 -9.31
CA ASN A 439 13.21 -14.05 -8.67
C ASN A 439 13.14 -13.29 -7.33
N ALA A 440 12.34 -12.23 -7.25
CA ALA A 440 12.03 -11.55 -5.99
C ALA A 440 11.29 -12.50 -5.03
N TRP A 441 10.25 -13.20 -5.51
CA TRP A 441 9.52 -14.19 -4.73
C TRP A 441 10.37 -15.40 -4.34
N ALA A 442 11.31 -15.86 -5.16
CA ALA A 442 12.19 -16.96 -4.77
C ALA A 442 13.04 -16.62 -3.52
N ILE A 443 13.47 -15.36 -3.37
CA ILE A 443 14.13 -14.90 -2.13
C ILE A 443 13.09 -14.72 -1.01
N LYS A 444 12.01 -13.96 -1.24
CA LYS A 444 10.99 -13.68 -0.21
C LYS A 444 10.39 -14.96 0.39
N ALA A 445 10.14 -15.96 -0.45
CA ALA A 445 9.62 -17.24 -0.05
C ALA A 445 10.65 -18.15 0.62
N ASN A 446 11.95 -17.80 0.61
CA ASN A 446 13.06 -18.67 0.99
C ASN A 446 13.10 -19.98 0.17
N LEU A 447 12.87 -19.86 -1.15
CA LEU A 447 12.95 -20.95 -2.12
C LEU A 447 14.41 -21.28 -2.51
N THR A 448 15.31 -20.33 -2.33
CA THR A 448 16.75 -20.50 -2.60
C THR A 448 17.39 -21.57 -1.70
N LEU A 449 18.48 -22.17 -2.17
CA LEU A 449 19.25 -23.20 -1.46
C LEU A 449 20.30 -22.62 -0.51
N SER A 450 20.66 -21.34 -0.66
CA SER A 450 21.68 -20.71 0.16
C SER A 450 21.57 -19.18 0.19
N THR A 451 22.22 -18.57 1.19
CA THR A 451 22.43 -17.12 1.25
C THR A 451 23.22 -16.60 0.06
N ASN A 452 24.20 -17.36 -0.43
CA ASN A 452 24.97 -17.01 -1.63
C ASN A 452 24.07 -16.92 -2.87
N GLN A 453 23.19 -17.89 -3.08
CA GLN A 453 22.23 -17.85 -4.20
C GLN A 453 21.29 -16.64 -4.09
N SER A 454 20.81 -16.32 -2.88
CA SER A 454 19.99 -15.13 -2.65
C SER A 454 20.75 -13.84 -2.96
N SER A 455 22.02 -13.74 -2.56
CA SER A 455 22.90 -12.61 -2.89
C SER A 455 23.19 -12.50 -4.40
N THR A 456 23.33 -13.64 -5.08
CA THR A 456 23.49 -13.68 -6.55
C THR A 456 22.25 -13.12 -7.25
N ILE A 457 21.06 -13.60 -6.88
CA ILE A 457 19.79 -13.10 -7.44
C ILE A 457 19.63 -11.60 -7.16
N SER A 458 19.85 -11.17 -5.92
CA SER A 458 19.81 -9.76 -5.55
C SER A 458 20.78 -8.91 -6.39
N SER A 459 21.96 -9.42 -6.73
CA SER A 459 22.92 -8.68 -7.55
C SER A 459 22.48 -8.63 -9.02
N ALA A 460 21.98 -9.75 -9.54
CA ALA A 460 21.49 -9.83 -10.91
C ALA A 460 20.26 -8.93 -11.14
N LEU A 461 19.30 -8.89 -10.20
CA LEU A 461 18.18 -7.96 -10.24
C LEU A 461 18.66 -6.50 -10.23
N SER A 462 19.52 -6.13 -9.26
CA SER A 462 20.04 -4.75 -9.17
C SER A 462 20.84 -4.29 -10.39
N SER A 463 21.48 -5.22 -11.10
CA SER A 463 22.24 -4.89 -12.32
C SER A 463 21.36 -4.45 -13.50
N ARG A 464 20.05 -4.68 -13.42
CA ARG A 464 19.08 -4.32 -14.46
C ARG A 464 18.47 -2.94 -14.27
N TRP A 465 18.67 -2.32 -13.11
CA TRP A 465 18.05 -1.05 -12.78
C TRP A 465 18.40 0.02 -13.82
N GLY A 466 17.37 0.68 -14.33
CA GLY A 466 17.49 1.82 -15.20
C GLY A 466 17.50 3.12 -14.39
N LYS A 467 17.40 4.25 -15.09
CA LYS A 467 17.36 5.59 -14.48
C LYS A 467 16.14 5.81 -13.57
N TYR A 468 15.04 5.10 -13.83
CA TYR A 468 13.75 5.36 -13.17
C TYR A 468 13.25 4.19 -12.33
N GLY A 469 14.05 3.13 -12.16
CA GLY A 469 13.65 1.98 -11.34
C GLY A 469 14.03 0.64 -11.95
N ALA A 470 13.47 -0.43 -11.39
CA ALA A 470 13.72 -1.80 -11.82
C ALA A 470 12.75 -2.17 -12.97
N PRO A 471 13.26 -2.63 -14.12
CA PRO A 471 12.40 -3.14 -15.17
C PRO A 471 11.73 -4.44 -14.72
N ALA A 472 10.50 -4.67 -15.20
CA ALA A 472 9.80 -5.94 -15.13
C ALA A 472 9.80 -6.59 -16.52
N PRO A 473 10.79 -7.44 -16.88
CA PRO A 473 10.90 -8.02 -18.22
C PRO A 473 9.68 -8.84 -18.67
N GLU A 474 8.91 -9.35 -17.71
CA GLU A 474 7.64 -10.05 -17.91
C GLU A 474 6.47 -9.11 -18.25
N ALA A 475 6.66 -7.79 -18.25
CA ALA A 475 5.63 -6.79 -18.52
C ALA A 475 6.11 -5.74 -19.55
N ALA A 476 6.78 -6.20 -20.61
CA ALA A 476 7.36 -5.36 -21.67
C ALA A 476 8.36 -4.32 -21.13
N ASP A 477 8.11 -3.03 -21.32
CA ASP A 477 8.98 -1.93 -20.89
C ASP A 477 8.56 -1.33 -19.54
N ALA A 478 7.71 -2.01 -18.76
CA ALA A 478 7.18 -1.49 -17.52
C ALA A 478 8.16 -1.52 -16.34
N VAL A 479 7.99 -0.55 -15.44
CA VAL A 479 8.41 -0.57 -14.04
C VAL A 479 7.14 -0.79 -13.20
N SER A 480 7.13 -1.88 -12.45
CA SER A 480 6.00 -2.26 -11.58
C SER A 480 6.39 -2.06 -10.11
N PRO A 481 5.93 -1.00 -9.43
CA PRO A 481 6.14 -0.86 -7.99
C PRO A 481 5.55 -2.00 -7.14
N PHE A 482 4.57 -2.76 -7.65
CA PHE A 482 4.12 -4.00 -7.00
C PHE A 482 5.26 -5.00 -6.87
N ILE A 483 5.90 -5.34 -8.00
CA ILE A 483 7.03 -6.27 -8.00
C ILE A 483 8.29 -5.65 -7.41
N GLY A 484 8.51 -4.35 -7.63
CA GLY A 484 9.54 -3.58 -6.96
C GLY A 484 9.43 -3.67 -5.43
N GLY A 485 8.22 -3.70 -4.88
CA GLY A 485 7.99 -3.92 -3.44
C GLY A 485 8.53 -5.28 -2.96
N PHE A 486 8.34 -6.35 -3.73
CA PHE A 486 8.91 -7.66 -3.40
C PHE A 486 10.42 -7.73 -3.62
N GLU A 487 10.95 -7.10 -4.68
CA GLU A 487 12.40 -7.00 -4.90
C GLU A 487 13.09 -6.20 -3.79
N LEU A 488 12.46 -5.13 -3.31
CA LEU A 488 12.93 -4.35 -2.17
C LEU A 488 13.09 -5.25 -0.92
N GLN A 489 12.07 -6.04 -0.59
CA GLN A 489 12.17 -7.01 0.51
C GLN A 489 13.23 -8.08 0.24
N ALA A 490 13.36 -8.54 -1.00
CA ALA A 490 14.36 -9.51 -1.40
C ALA A 490 15.80 -9.02 -1.17
N HIS A 491 16.09 -7.73 -1.37
CA HIS A 491 17.40 -7.17 -1.04
C HIS A 491 17.72 -7.24 0.45
N PHE A 492 16.79 -6.86 1.32
CA PHE A 492 16.98 -7.00 2.76
C PHE A 492 17.12 -8.47 3.18
N LEU A 493 16.30 -9.36 2.63
CA LEU A 493 16.36 -10.80 2.93
C LEU A 493 17.63 -11.47 2.39
N ALA A 494 18.26 -10.91 1.36
CA ALA A 494 19.57 -11.31 0.85
C ALA A 494 20.74 -10.68 1.62
N ASN A 495 20.47 -9.97 2.74
CA ASN A 495 21.45 -9.22 3.53
C ASN A 495 22.21 -8.16 2.69
N GLN A 496 21.46 -7.44 1.85
CA GLN A 496 21.94 -6.36 0.97
C GLN A 496 21.20 -5.04 1.25
N PRO A 497 21.22 -4.52 2.49
CA PRO A 497 20.42 -3.34 2.85
C PRO A 497 20.78 -2.08 2.07
N GLN A 498 22.05 -1.91 1.66
CA GLN A 498 22.44 -0.76 0.85
C GLN A 498 21.68 -0.73 -0.48
N LYS A 499 21.59 -1.89 -1.16
CA LYS A 499 20.82 -2.01 -2.40
C LYS A 499 19.35 -1.66 -2.16
N ALA A 500 18.77 -2.13 -1.06
CA ALA A 500 17.39 -1.81 -0.72
C ALA A 500 17.16 -0.30 -0.58
N LEU A 501 18.04 0.41 0.15
CA LEU A 501 17.92 1.86 0.31
C LEU A 501 18.17 2.63 -1.00
N ASP A 502 19.18 2.22 -1.77
CA ASP A 502 19.45 2.80 -3.08
C ASP A 502 18.27 2.60 -4.04
N PHE A 503 17.59 1.46 -3.94
CA PHE A 503 16.39 1.18 -4.73
C PHE A 503 15.22 2.09 -4.34
N ILE A 504 15.01 2.33 -3.04
CA ILE A 504 14.00 3.30 -2.57
C ILE A 504 14.30 4.69 -3.14
N ARG A 505 15.55 5.15 -3.01
CA ARG A 505 15.99 6.47 -3.49
C ARG A 505 15.83 6.61 -5.00
N LEU A 506 16.11 5.55 -5.76
CA LEU A 506 15.98 5.53 -7.21
C LEU A 506 14.52 5.54 -7.66
N GLN A 507 13.77 4.53 -7.25
CA GLN A 507 12.45 4.21 -7.81
C GLN A 507 11.35 5.04 -7.13
N TRP A 508 11.26 5.00 -5.80
CA TRP A 508 10.25 5.78 -5.07
C TRP A 508 10.60 7.26 -4.99
N GLY A 509 11.89 7.61 -5.06
CA GLY A 509 12.30 8.99 -5.25
C GLY A 509 11.74 9.61 -6.53
N PHE A 510 11.84 8.89 -7.66
CA PHE A 510 11.20 9.32 -8.91
C PHE A 510 9.68 9.42 -8.77
N MET A 511 9.02 8.40 -8.21
CA MET A 511 7.56 8.41 -8.04
C MET A 511 7.05 9.55 -7.16
N LEU A 512 7.88 10.06 -6.26
CA LEU A 512 7.50 11.15 -5.36
C LEU A 512 7.82 12.53 -5.95
N ASP A 513 9.02 12.70 -6.51
CA ASP A 513 9.56 14.04 -6.83
C ASP A 513 9.43 14.46 -8.29
N ASP A 514 9.10 13.55 -9.22
CA ASP A 514 8.86 13.96 -10.61
C ASP A 514 7.65 14.93 -10.69
N PRO A 515 7.76 16.07 -11.40
CA PRO A 515 6.69 17.08 -11.46
C PRO A 515 5.35 16.60 -12.05
N ARG A 516 5.34 15.44 -12.72
CA ARG A 516 4.13 14.81 -13.25
C ARG A 516 3.44 13.91 -12.22
N MET A 517 4.09 13.62 -11.10
CA MET A 517 3.56 12.83 -9.99
C MET A 517 2.83 13.72 -8.97
N THR A 518 2.36 13.13 -7.87
CA THR A 518 1.50 13.81 -6.89
C THR A 518 2.26 14.40 -5.71
N ASN A 519 3.54 14.07 -5.52
CA ASN A 519 4.35 14.41 -4.32
C ASN A 519 3.72 13.95 -2.99
N SER A 520 2.80 12.99 -3.02
CA SER A 520 2.07 12.59 -1.81
C SER A 520 1.60 11.14 -1.81
N THR A 521 1.43 10.54 -2.99
CA THR A 521 0.98 9.15 -3.15
C THR A 521 1.79 8.45 -4.24
N PHE A 522 1.71 7.13 -4.30
CA PHE A 522 2.48 6.34 -5.28
C PHE A 522 1.64 5.83 -6.45
N ILE A 523 2.22 5.95 -7.63
CA ILE A 523 1.67 5.48 -8.91
C ILE A 523 1.68 3.96 -9.01
N GLU A 524 0.71 3.43 -9.74
CA GLU A 524 0.53 2.02 -10.02
C GLU A 524 1.69 1.41 -10.83
N GLY A 525 2.17 2.12 -11.85
CA GLY A 525 3.20 1.63 -12.77
C GLY A 525 3.52 2.70 -13.81
N TYR A 526 4.67 2.56 -14.47
CA TYR A 526 5.13 3.49 -15.50
C TYR A 526 6.18 2.78 -16.39
N SER A 527 6.73 3.47 -17.40
CA SER A 527 7.71 2.89 -18.32
C SER A 527 9.15 3.06 -17.82
N THR A 528 10.03 2.17 -18.26
CA THR A 528 11.46 2.18 -17.92
C THR A 528 12.21 3.44 -18.36
N ASP A 529 11.64 4.24 -19.25
CA ASP A 529 12.14 5.56 -19.67
C ASP A 529 11.57 6.74 -18.86
N GLY A 530 10.74 6.45 -17.85
CA GLY A 530 10.12 7.42 -16.96
C GLY A 530 8.90 8.12 -17.55
N THR A 531 8.40 7.71 -18.72
CA THR A 531 7.10 8.16 -19.21
C THR A 531 5.98 7.59 -18.33
N LEU A 532 4.90 8.37 -18.12
CA LEU A 532 3.72 7.92 -17.37
C LEU A 532 2.81 7.03 -18.22
N HIS A 533 3.43 6.06 -18.88
CA HIS A 533 2.82 5.01 -19.66
C HIS A 533 3.02 3.70 -18.91
N TYR A 534 2.00 2.85 -18.82
CA TYR A 534 2.16 1.53 -18.24
C TYR A 534 1.73 0.51 -19.29
N ALA A 535 2.72 -0.22 -19.83
CA ALA A 535 2.57 -1.08 -21.01
C ALA A 535 1.31 -1.98 -21.07
N PRO A 536 0.79 -2.51 -19.95
CA PRO A 536 -0.46 -3.27 -19.98
C PRO A 536 -1.71 -2.45 -20.33
N TYR A 537 -1.63 -1.12 -20.34
CA TYR A 537 -2.71 -0.21 -20.70
C TYR A 537 -2.41 0.56 -21.98
N THR A 538 -3.44 0.73 -22.80
CA THR A 538 -3.39 1.62 -23.97
C THR A 538 -3.83 3.05 -23.64
N ASN A 539 -4.47 3.26 -22.49
CA ASN A 539 -4.97 4.57 -22.05
C ASN A 539 -4.19 5.07 -20.84
N ASP A 540 -3.21 5.93 -21.06
CA ASP A 540 -2.31 6.40 -19.98
C ASP A 540 -3.03 7.19 -18.89
N ALA A 541 -4.08 7.95 -19.24
CA ALA A 541 -4.88 8.71 -18.28
C ALA A 541 -5.59 7.80 -17.26
N ARG A 542 -5.67 6.50 -17.53
CA ARG A 542 -6.23 5.51 -16.63
C ARG A 542 -5.29 5.19 -15.47
N VAL A 543 -3.97 5.20 -15.68
CA VAL A 543 -2.98 4.82 -14.67
C VAL A 543 -3.24 5.58 -13.36
N SER A 544 -3.35 4.86 -12.24
CA SER A 544 -3.62 5.53 -10.96
C SER A 544 -2.34 5.99 -10.31
N HIS A 545 -2.36 7.22 -9.77
CA HIS A 545 -1.27 7.81 -9.00
C HIS A 545 -1.41 7.63 -7.48
N ALA A 546 -2.37 6.82 -7.04
CA ALA A 546 -2.55 6.38 -5.66
C ALA A 546 -2.95 4.90 -5.67
N HIS A 547 -1.96 4.02 -5.61
CA HIS A 547 -2.13 2.57 -5.65
C HIS A 547 -1.40 1.90 -4.47
N GLY A 548 -2.14 1.12 -3.66
CA GLY A 548 -1.67 0.52 -2.42
C GLY A 548 -0.56 -0.50 -2.62
N TRP A 549 -0.52 -1.16 -3.79
CA TRP A 549 0.54 -2.09 -4.14
C TRP A 549 1.93 -1.44 -4.27
N SER A 550 2.00 -0.10 -4.30
CA SER A 550 3.24 0.66 -4.46
C SER A 550 3.81 1.10 -3.12
N THR A 551 3.24 0.66 -2.01
CA THR A 551 3.56 1.17 -0.65
C THR A 551 4.61 0.34 0.08
N GLY A 552 5.30 -0.57 -0.61
CA GLY A 552 6.30 -1.49 -0.02
C GLY A 552 7.37 -0.85 0.88
N PRO A 553 7.91 0.35 0.57
CA PRO A 553 8.93 0.98 1.42
C PRO A 553 8.47 1.27 2.84
N THR A 554 7.19 1.59 3.06
CA THR A 554 6.65 1.92 4.39
C THR A 554 6.88 0.74 5.35
N ALA A 555 6.45 -0.46 4.96
CA ALA A 555 6.73 -1.67 5.73
C ALA A 555 8.23 -2.03 5.75
N ALA A 556 8.92 -1.92 4.61
CA ALA A 556 10.31 -2.36 4.51
C ALA A 556 11.26 -1.55 5.42
N LEU A 557 11.07 -0.24 5.50
CA LEU A 557 11.83 0.64 6.39
C LEU A 557 11.55 0.32 7.87
N SER A 558 10.29 0.08 8.25
CA SER A 558 9.93 -0.28 9.62
C SER A 558 10.43 -1.67 10.02
N PHE A 559 10.29 -2.67 9.14
CA PHE A 559 10.67 -4.05 9.44
C PHE A 559 12.17 -4.28 9.30
N PHE A 560 12.80 -3.86 8.22
CA PHE A 560 14.20 -4.19 7.95
C PHE A 560 15.15 -3.07 8.35
N THR A 561 14.92 -1.82 7.95
CA THR A 561 15.84 -0.73 8.29
C THR A 561 15.87 -0.45 9.78
N ALA A 562 14.70 -0.30 10.41
CA ALA A 562 14.56 -0.21 11.85
C ALA A 562 14.68 -1.57 12.56
N GLY A 563 14.41 -2.68 11.86
CA GLY A 563 14.62 -4.03 12.39
C GLY A 563 13.48 -4.58 13.24
N LEU A 564 12.29 -3.97 13.24
CA LEU A 564 11.18 -4.33 14.14
C LEU A 564 10.29 -5.41 13.50
N HIS A 565 10.60 -6.69 13.71
CA HIS A 565 9.85 -7.79 13.11
C HIS A 565 8.88 -8.48 14.09
N LEU A 566 7.66 -8.73 13.64
CA LEU A 566 6.71 -9.62 14.31
C LEU A 566 6.91 -11.04 13.80
N THR A 567 7.25 -11.97 14.70
CA THR A 567 7.43 -13.40 14.37
C THR A 567 6.28 -14.26 14.89
N GLY A 568 5.41 -13.67 15.72
CA GLY A 568 4.21 -14.31 16.25
C GLY A 568 3.01 -13.35 16.26
N PRO A 569 1.83 -13.85 16.68
CA PRO A 569 0.57 -13.10 16.60
C PRO A 569 0.64 -11.79 17.39
N ALA A 570 0.32 -10.68 16.74
CA ALA A 570 0.39 -9.31 17.25
C ALA A 570 1.74 -8.91 17.86
N GLY A 571 2.82 -9.65 17.58
CA GLY A 571 4.13 -9.45 18.20
C GLY A 571 4.34 -10.15 19.54
N ALA A 572 3.52 -11.14 19.90
CA ALA A 572 3.73 -11.97 21.10
C ALA A 572 5.13 -12.60 21.12
N THR A 573 5.62 -12.95 19.92
CA THR A 573 7.04 -13.16 19.66
C THR A 573 7.54 -12.17 18.59
N TRP A 574 8.79 -11.74 18.74
CA TRP A 574 9.38 -10.73 17.87
C TRP A 574 10.85 -11.02 17.58
N ARG A 575 11.40 -10.30 16.59
CA ARG A 575 12.82 -10.25 16.30
C ARG A 575 13.25 -8.81 16.08
N PHE A 576 14.37 -8.42 16.67
CA PHE A 576 14.99 -7.12 16.46
C PHE A 576 16.31 -7.29 15.69
N THR A 577 16.29 -6.96 14.39
CA THR A 577 17.43 -7.12 13.47
C THR A 577 17.55 -5.91 12.54
N PRO A 578 18.04 -4.76 13.05
CA PRO A 578 18.18 -3.54 12.25
C PRO A 578 19.19 -3.73 11.10
N GLN A 579 18.77 -3.36 9.89
CA GLN A 579 19.58 -3.34 8.67
C GLN A 579 19.66 -1.92 8.07
N PRO A 580 20.38 -0.99 8.73
CA PRO A 580 20.35 0.43 8.42
C PRO A 580 21.06 0.86 7.13
N GLY A 581 21.81 -0.02 6.45
CA GLY A 581 22.63 0.38 5.31
C GLY A 581 23.61 1.51 5.66
N ASP A 582 23.55 2.61 4.92
CA ASP A 582 24.34 3.84 5.12
C ASP A 582 23.74 4.83 6.13
N LEU A 583 22.56 4.56 6.69
CA LEU A 583 21.93 5.47 7.65
C LEU A 583 22.70 5.51 8.96
N THR A 584 22.89 6.72 9.48
CA THR A 584 23.58 7.02 10.74
C THR A 584 22.62 7.30 11.87
N SER A 585 21.35 7.60 11.61
CA SER A 585 20.33 7.68 12.64
C SER A 585 18.98 7.18 12.13
N VAL A 586 18.29 6.41 12.97
CA VAL A 586 16.90 5.99 12.74
C VAL A 586 16.15 6.10 14.06
N ASP A 587 14.94 6.65 14.01
CA ASP A 587 13.93 6.60 15.05
C ASP A 587 12.61 6.12 14.41
N ALA A 588 12.10 4.99 14.87
CA ALA A 588 10.93 4.37 14.27
C ALA A 588 10.14 3.56 15.30
N GLY A 589 8.85 3.44 15.08
CA GLY A 589 8.00 2.60 15.89
C GLY A 589 6.61 2.42 15.32
N TYR A 590 5.90 1.42 15.82
CA TYR A 590 4.49 1.17 15.53
C TYR A 590 3.82 0.41 16.66
N THR A 591 2.50 0.51 16.77
CA THR A 591 1.72 -0.09 17.85
C THR A 591 0.90 -1.27 17.34
N THR A 592 0.98 -2.41 18.03
CA THR A 592 0.09 -3.56 17.82
C THR A 592 -0.97 -3.62 18.93
N GLY A 593 -1.87 -4.60 18.85
CA GLY A 593 -2.80 -4.89 19.95
C GLY A 593 -2.15 -5.23 21.29
N LEU A 594 -0.83 -5.51 21.31
CA LEU A 594 -0.07 -5.77 22.54
C LEU A 594 0.66 -4.53 23.08
N GLY A 595 0.89 -3.50 22.25
CA GLY A 595 1.56 -2.27 22.63
C GLY A 595 2.60 -1.80 21.62
N LEU A 596 3.44 -0.85 22.04
CA LEU A 596 4.45 -0.20 21.21
C LEU A 596 5.66 -1.10 20.95
N PHE A 597 6.05 -1.18 19.67
CA PHE A 597 7.36 -1.60 19.21
C PHE A 597 8.10 -0.35 18.71
N SER A 598 9.28 -0.06 19.23
CA SER A 598 10.06 1.09 18.77
C SER A 598 11.56 0.87 18.88
N THR A 599 12.32 1.63 18.12
CA THR A 599 13.78 1.68 18.17
C THR A 599 14.27 3.08 17.87
N THR A 600 15.34 3.46 18.54
CA THR A 600 16.11 4.65 18.20
C THR A 600 17.57 4.26 18.25
N PHE A 601 18.32 4.57 17.19
CA PHE A 601 19.76 4.34 17.18
C PHE A 601 20.52 5.43 16.44
N LYS A 602 21.76 5.65 16.89
CA LYS A 602 22.79 6.42 16.19
C LYS A 602 24.01 5.57 15.93
N ARG A 603 24.58 5.70 14.74
CA ARG A 603 25.75 4.96 14.28
C ARG A 603 26.85 5.93 13.88
N SER A 604 28.08 5.54 14.16
CA SER A 604 29.26 6.20 13.61
C SER A 604 29.37 5.94 12.11
N ASN A 605 30.18 6.75 11.41
CA ASN A 605 30.41 6.62 9.97
C ASN A 605 31.03 5.27 9.55
N ASN A 606 31.65 4.53 10.48
CA ASN A 606 32.17 3.17 10.26
C ASN A 606 31.12 2.07 10.55
N GLY A 607 29.88 2.45 10.86
CA GLY A 607 28.73 1.54 10.99
C GLY A 607 28.47 0.99 12.39
N GLY A 608 29.31 1.29 13.38
CA GLY A 608 29.13 0.85 14.78
C GLY A 608 28.02 1.64 15.49
N TYR A 609 27.24 0.97 16.34
CA TYR A 609 26.21 1.61 17.15
C TYR A 609 26.85 2.42 18.29
N GLN A 610 26.57 3.72 18.35
CA GLN A 610 26.97 4.61 19.44
C GLN A 610 25.85 4.73 20.49
N GLU A 611 24.61 4.75 20.01
CA GLU A 611 23.40 4.71 20.80
C GLU A 611 22.47 3.70 20.14
N LEU A 612 21.89 2.79 20.91
CA LEU A 612 20.80 1.94 20.44
C LEU A 612 19.89 1.64 21.62
N THR A 613 18.61 1.92 21.43
CA THR A 613 17.54 1.54 22.34
C THR A 613 16.40 0.93 21.54
N PHE A 614 15.79 -0.13 22.06
CA PHE A 614 14.55 -0.66 21.50
C PHE A 614 13.56 -0.95 22.62
N THR A 615 12.28 -0.87 22.30
CA THR A 615 11.18 -1.21 23.20
C THR A 615 10.24 -2.18 22.51
N THR A 616 9.83 -3.20 23.24
CA THR A 616 8.74 -4.10 22.86
C THR A 616 7.77 -4.24 24.04
N PRO A 617 6.51 -4.67 23.82
CA PRO A 617 5.52 -4.74 24.89
C PRO A 617 5.89 -5.76 25.97
N GLN A 618 5.60 -5.45 27.24
CA GLN A 618 5.80 -6.39 28.34
C GLN A 618 5.00 -7.69 28.12
N GLY A 619 5.54 -8.82 28.58
CA GLY A 619 4.91 -10.14 28.40
C GLY A 619 5.13 -10.78 27.03
N THR A 620 5.79 -10.08 26.11
CA THR A 620 6.30 -10.65 24.85
C THR A 620 7.71 -11.22 25.02
N THR A 621 8.21 -11.98 24.04
CA THR A 621 9.59 -12.49 24.03
C THR A 621 10.17 -12.48 22.63
N GLY A 622 11.48 -12.29 22.50
CA GLY A 622 12.08 -12.30 21.17
C GLY A 622 13.59 -12.43 21.13
N ASP A 623 14.10 -12.34 19.93
CA ASP A 623 15.53 -12.45 19.63
C ASP A 623 16.08 -11.13 19.10
N VAL A 624 17.33 -10.84 19.41
CA VAL A 624 18.08 -9.69 18.90
C VAL A 624 19.24 -10.21 18.06
N ASP A 625 19.43 -9.62 16.89
CA ASP A 625 20.60 -9.81 16.03
C ASP A 625 21.16 -8.46 15.59
N LEU A 626 22.29 -8.09 16.17
CA LEU A 626 23.10 -6.92 15.85
C LEU A 626 24.41 -7.39 15.23
N ALA A 627 24.33 -7.98 14.04
CA ALA A 627 25.47 -8.55 13.33
C ALA A 627 26.74 -7.67 13.40
N GLY A 628 27.86 -8.27 13.82
CA GLY A 628 29.14 -7.57 13.95
C GLY A 628 29.25 -6.63 15.16
N THR A 629 28.25 -6.58 16.05
CA THR A 629 28.26 -5.75 17.26
C THR A 629 28.61 -6.57 18.48
N GLU A 630 29.54 -6.07 19.29
CA GLU A 630 29.85 -6.59 20.63
C GLU A 630 29.26 -5.66 21.68
N GLY A 631 28.74 -6.22 22.78
CA GLY A 631 28.16 -5.42 23.85
C GLY A 631 27.22 -6.20 24.75
N THR A 632 26.59 -5.49 25.67
CA THR A 632 25.59 -6.02 26.59
C THR A 632 24.30 -5.24 26.44
N LEU A 633 23.18 -5.94 26.28
CA LEU A 633 21.86 -5.34 26.38
C LEU A 633 21.51 -5.14 27.85
N VAL A 634 21.08 -3.93 28.20
CA VAL A 634 20.70 -3.54 29.55
C VAL A 634 19.25 -3.10 29.53
N SER A 635 18.39 -3.79 30.27
CA SER A 635 16.98 -3.43 30.34
C SER A 635 16.76 -2.21 31.26
N ALA A 636 15.58 -1.60 31.17
CA ALA A 636 15.17 -0.52 32.08
C ALA A 636 15.09 -0.94 33.56
N ASN A 637 14.98 -2.25 33.87
CA ASN A 637 14.97 -2.76 35.24
C ASN A 637 16.35 -3.27 35.73
N GLY A 638 17.39 -3.15 34.90
CA GLY A 638 18.77 -3.50 35.24
C GLY A 638 19.20 -4.92 34.88
N GLU A 639 18.36 -5.70 34.20
CA GLU A 639 18.76 -6.98 33.60
C GLU A 639 19.83 -6.77 32.54
N ARG A 640 20.83 -7.67 32.48
CA ARG A 640 21.97 -7.58 31.57
C ARG A 640 22.12 -8.88 30.77
N ILE A 641 22.12 -8.78 29.45
CA ILE A 641 22.28 -9.92 28.53
C ILE A 641 23.43 -9.62 27.57
N SER A 642 24.52 -10.38 27.65
CA SER A 642 25.64 -10.23 26.72
C SER A 642 25.30 -10.75 25.32
N LEU A 643 25.70 -10.01 24.30
CA LEU A 643 25.59 -10.46 22.92
C LEU A 643 26.64 -11.54 22.63
N VAL A 644 26.20 -12.68 22.11
CA VAL A 644 27.10 -13.74 21.62
C VAL A 644 27.15 -13.64 20.10
N LYS A 645 28.29 -13.19 19.56
CA LYS A 645 28.47 -12.91 18.12
C LYS A 645 27.40 -11.96 17.56
N GLY A 646 27.02 -10.94 18.34
CA GLY A 646 25.96 -9.99 17.98
C GLY A 646 24.53 -10.46 18.27
N THR A 647 24.34 -11.68 18.80
CA THR A 647 23.00 -12.26 19.01
C THR A 647 22.65 -12.44 20.47
N ALA A 648 21.36 -12.32 20.78
CA ALA A 648 20.76 -12.71 22.06
C ALA A 648 19.36 -13.26 21.81
N THR A 649 18.94 -14.27 22.58
CA THR A 649 17.68 -15.01 22.34
C THR A 649 16.84 -15.09 23.60
N GLY A 650 15.52 -15.22 23.43
CA GLY A 650 14.59 -15.35 24.56
C GLY A 650 14.53 -14.12 25.47
N ILE A 651 14.75 -12.94 24.89
CA ILE A 651 14.74 -11.65 25.60
C ILE A 651 13.29 -11.30 25.93
N SER A 652 13.02 -10.98 27.19
CA SER A 652 11.69 -10.52 27.60
C SER A 652 11.38 -9.13 27.06
N GLY A 653 10.10 -8.89 26.76
CA GLY A 653 9.62 -7.58 26.34
C GLY A 653 9.85 -6.49 27.40
N GLY A 654 10.10 -5.27 26.93
CA GLY A 654 10.47 -4.11 27.72
C GLY A 654 11.39 -3.18 26.94
N SER A 655 11.88 -2.13 27.61
CA SER A 655 12.87 -1.22 27.02
C SER A 655 14.30 -1.70 27.32
N TRP A 656 15.11 -1.77 26.28
CA TRP A 656 16.49 -2.24 26.29
C TRP A 656 17.41 -1.21 25.66
N LYS A 657 18.61 -1.08 26.20
CA LYS A 657 19.69 -0.26 25.67
C LYS A 657 20.91 -1.12 25.40
N LEU A 658 21.60 -0.87 24.28
CA LEU A 658 22.93 -1.42 24.05
C LEU A 658 23.98 -0.64 24.85
N ASP A 659 24.65 -1.33 25.74
CA ASP A 659 25.88 -0.90 26.42
C ASP A 659 27.06 -1.47 25.64
N VAL A 660 27.63 -0.65 24.75
CA VAL A 660 28.83 -1.00 24.00
C VAL A 660 30.03 -1.02 24.95
N ALA A 661 30.79 -2.10 24.95
CA ALA A 661 32.07 -2.11 25.65
C ALA A 661 32.92 -0.98 25.05
N SER A 662 33.46 -0.09 25.91
CA SER A 662 34.37 0.96 25.48
C SER A 662 35.52 0.32 24.69
N GLN A 663 35.51 0.51 23.36
CA GLN A 663 36.62 0.10 22.49
C GLN A 663 37.82 1.02 22.67
#